data_AF-E9AK01-F1
#
_entry.id   AF-E9AK01-F1
#
_cell.length_a   1.000
_cell.length_b   1.000
_cell.length_c   1.000
_cell.angle_alpha   90.00
_cell.angle_beta   90.00
_cell.angle_gamma   90.00
#
_symmetry.space_group_name_H-M   'P 1'
#
loop_
_entity.id
_entity.type
_entity.pdbx_description
1 polymer ?
#
loop_
_entity_poly.entity_id
_entity_poly.type
_entity_poly.pdbx_seq_one_letter_code
_entity_poly.pdbx_strand_id
1 'polypeptide(L)'
;MHSSRRGSLAVAAVAVCVAVLATVGTCVFDSQEIGGSSFTFVGWSSASKEESYQSCTLTGKVFRIQGAASALSDDATLPGGILRFSSLLVSNGYIVVDKYFPQNTNITIKDASGTVAAGMPFVDAGTAIYSDQLSIVVTDSTLSWAAERSGQSMVRAPFTIQLSSSLFVLGSTVAQASSVVEVTGPSSISQKSALAVDYAKCTGCAQGLVHFTDFVRVWDRSLLRISHSTVKGAAGKPLIGIAQGAGPRMTVESSLFLVENVSSPTSNLIGAAVSMGTDAQITLRAVTVKSIGATMTGSVNAQLLTADDIAQQIPSISVVPDTTCAAACVPTAKVDSRCKCACNADMPHMNLCTAMKDPYANYVYRGCSAGCRRCFNETACLECHPSYEMLPNMMCSLTGLQCTDPNCKTCTTYGQCTDCNDGYGLTSSSACVRCSVADCKSCPIDANVCKVCLGGSEPINNMCPCTDANCASCPSDAGTCAQCANGYGLVDGACVRCEVPNCFSCDSDPSKCTQCAPNYYLTPLSTCSPVACNIEHCMECDPQTPSRCQQCAAPYVVDSYDGLCRLPDACSVPNCKKCKTDTSRLCAECDAGYSLSADATSCSSPTTQPCEVEHCNTCVDGDSTRCAYCNTGYYVSDGKCKAMQDCYVSNCAQCMLLDSTKCSTCMKGYLLTSSYGCVPQRVINGAAAPYSLWVPAVVLLASVATHLA
;
A
#
# COMPACT_ATOMS: atom_id res chain seq x y z
N MET A 1 16.21 -74.82 34.03
CA MET A 1 16.66 -73.54 33.45
C MET A 1 15.48 -72.58 33.43
N HIS A 2 15.72 -71.32 33.83
CA HIS A 2 14.81 -70.16 34.06
C HIS A 2 13.51 -70.10 33.20
N SER A 3 12.31 -69.91 33.79
CA SER A 3 11.67 -68.62 34.22
C SER A 3 11.41 -67.67 33.02
N SER A 4 10.24 -67.08 32.72
CA SER A 4 8.91 -66.96 33.35
C SER A 4 7.89 -66.48 32.30
N ARG A 5 6.60 -66.84 32.45
CA ARG A 5 5.43 -65.93 32.32
C ARG A 5 4.16 -66.64 32.79
N ARG A 6 3.76 -66.32 34.03
CA ARG A 6 2.43 -66.55 34.59
C ARG A 6 1.49 -65.44 34.10
N GLY A 7 0.20 -65.76 34.01
CA GLY A 7 -0.83 -64.83 34.50
C GLY A 7 -1.99 -64.53 33.56
N SER A 8 -2.96 -65.44 33.54
CA SER A 8 -4.35 -65.17 33.17
C SER A 8 -4.97 -64.07 34.07
N LEU A 9 -5.68 -63.13 33.47
CA LEU A 9 -6.72 -62.27 34.09
C LEU A 9 -7.74 -62.01 32.97
N ALA A 10 -8.76 -62.85 32.87
CA ALA A 10 -10.05 -62.72 33.54
C ALA A 10 -10.97 -61.71 32.85
N VAL A 11 -11.86 -62.28 32.05
CA VAL A 11 -13.19 -61.79 31.67
C VAL A 11 -13.93 -61.35 32.94
N ALA A 12 -14.11 -60.04 33.16
CA ALA A 12 -15.21 -59.41 33.89
C ALA A 12 -14.95 -57.90 34.11
N ALA A 13 -15.49 -57.06 33.23
CA ALA A 13 -15.88 -55.69 33.55
C ALA A 13 -16.91 -55.19 32.51
N VAL A 14 -18.07 -55.85 32.50
CA VAL A 14 -19.33 -55.22 32.10
C VAL A 14 -19.74 -54.30 33.25
N ALA A 15 -20.27 -53.12 32.90
CA ALA A 15 -20.83 -52.07 33.76
C ALA A 15 -19.82 -51.17 34.48
N VAL A 16 -19.52 -50.02 33.86
CA VAL A 16 -19.69 -48.64 34.39
C VAL A 16 -18.84 -47.70 33.54
N CYS A 17 -19.42 -47.25 32.42
CA CYS A 17 -19.33 -45.89 31.88
C CYS A 17 -20.36 -45.74 30.74
N VAL A 18 -21.63 -46.02 31.08
CA VAL A 18 -22.82 -45.71 30.27
C VAL A 18 -23.22 -44.24 30.49
N ALA A 19 -22.24 -43.32 30.40
CA ALA A 19 -22.46 -41.89 30.60
C ALA A 19 -21.72 -41.02 29.58
N VAL A 20 -21.50 -41.55 28.36
CA VAL A 20 -21.11 -40.79 27.17
C VAL A 20 -21.93 -41.32 25.99
N LEU A 21 -23.25 -41.10 26.04
CA LEU A 21 -24.21 -41.45 24.98
C LEU A 21 -24.84 -40.18 24.39
N ALA A 22 -24.01 -39.20 24.03
CA ALA A 22 -24.43 -38.03 23.26
C ALA A 22 -23.33 -37.71 22.24
N THR A 23 -23.36 -38.38 21.09
CA THR A 23 -22.71 -38.03 19.81
C THR A 23 -22.81 -39.23 18.86
N VAL A 24 -24.02 -39.57 18.44
CA VAL A 24 -24.20 -40.37 17.23
C VAL A 24 -24.40 -39.37 16.11
N GLY A 25 -23.33 -38.99 15.40
CA GLY A 25 -23.44 -38.15 14.21
C GLY A 25 -24.22 -38.91 13.14
N THR A 26 -25.28 -38.29 12.62
CA THR A 26 -26.04 -38.83 11.50
C THR A 26 -25.25 -38.55 10.21
N CYS A 27 -24.85 -39.62 9.51
CA CYS A 27 -23.93 -39.67 8.35
C CYS A 27 -22.44 -39.61 8.72
N VAL A 28 -21.76 -40.77 8.70
CA VAL A 28 -20.30 -40.85 8.85
C VAL A 28 -19.60 -41.54 7.66
N PHE A 29 -20.17 -42.48 6.88
CA PHE A 29 -19.48 -43.02 5.69
C PHE A 29 -20.34 -43.56 4.50
N ASP A 30 -21.63 -43.27 4.42
CA ASP A 30 -22.44 -43.54 3.22
C ASP A 30 -23.29 -42.31 2.91
N SER A 31 -23.39 -41.94 1.63
CA SER A 31 -24.11 -40.77 1.10
C SER A 31 -25.63 -40.86 1.34
N GLN A 32 -26.05 -40.76 2.60
CA GLN A 32 -27.44 -40.90 3.02
C GLN A 32 -28.26 -39.73 2.50
N GLU A 33 -29.41 -40.05 1.89
CA GLU A 33 -30.36 -39.04 1.45
C GLU A 33 -31.15 -38.47 2.64
N ILE A 34 -31.06 -37.16 2.84
CA ILE A 34 -31.76 -36.46 3.92
C ILE A 34 -32.98 -35.66 3.42
N GLY A 35 -33.20 -35.60 2.10
CA GLY A 35 -34.33 -34.90 1.51
C GLY A 35 -35.68 -35.44 2.00
N GLY A 36 -36.54 -34.55 2.51
CA GLY A 36 -37.85 -34.91 3.06
C GLY A 36 -37.86 -35.23 4.55
N SER A 37 -36.70 -35.18 5.22
CA SER A 37 -36.59 -35.35 6.67
C SER A 37 -36.69 -34.03 7.43
N SER A 38 -36.77 -34.11 8.76
CA SER A 38 -36.84 -32.94 9.63
C SER A 38 -36.07 -33.13 10.93
N PHE A 39 -35.50 -32.03 11.44
CA PHE A 39 -34.88 -31.94 12.75
C PHE A 39 -35.63 -30.93 13.63
N THR A 40 -36.02 -31.33 14.84
CA THR A 40 -36.84 -30.48 15.75
C THR A 40 -36.07 -30.13 17.02
N PHE A 41 -36.01 -28.85 17.40
CA PHE A 41 -35.31 -28.37 18.59
C PHE A 41 -36.08 -28.51 19.93
N VAL A 42 -37.32 -29.01 19.91
CA VAL A 42 -38.21 -29.07 21.10
C VAL A 42 -38.29 -30.50 21.67
N GLY A 43 -38.40 -30.63 23.01
CA GLY A 43 -38.73 -31.89 23.70
C GLY A 43 -37.57 -32.66 24.35
N TRP A 44 -36.55 -31.99 24.86
CA TRP A 44 -35.29 -32.62 25.32
C TRP A 44 -34.90 -32.20 26.74
N SER A 45 -34.17 -33.06 27.46
CA SER A 45 -33.74 -32.88 28.86
C SER A 45 -32.23 -32.63 29.05
N SER A 46 -31.46 -32.47 27.97
CA SER A 46 -30.00 -32.31 28.00
C SER A 46 -29.54 -30.84 28.13
N ALA A 47 -28.26 -30.61 28.45
CA ALA A 47 -27.67 -29.26 28.65
C ALA A 47 -27.33 -28.50 27.34
N SER A 48 -27.28 -29.20 26.20
CA SER A 48 -27.23 -28.67 24.83
C SER A 48 -27.79 -29.74 23.89
N LYS A 49 -28.38 -29.33 22.76
CA LYS A 49 -28.78 -30.25 21.69
C LYS A 49 -27.86 -30.03 20.50
N GLU A 50 -26.97 -30.99 20.26
CA GLU A 50 -26.02 -30.96 19.16
C GLU A 50 -26.31 -32.08 18.16
N GLU A 51 -26.41 -31.73 16.87
CA GLU A 51 -26.56 -32.68 15.76
C GLU A 51 -25.62 -32.27 14.63
N SER A 52 -25.04 -33.26 13.94
CA SER A 52 -24.13 -33.02 12.82
C SER A 52 -24.42 -33.99 11.67
N TYR A 53 -24.52 -33.44 10.47
CA TYR A 53 -24.74 -34.10 9.19
C TYR A 53 -23.47 -33.94 8.33
N GLN A 54 -22.74 -35.02 8.10
CA GLN A 54 -21.50 -34.98 7.34
C GLN A 54 -21.59 -35.85 6.08
N SER A 55 -21.23 -35.27 4.92
CA SER A 55 -21.21 -35.98 3.64
C SER A 55 -22.58 -36.56 3.21
N CYS A 56 -23.69 -36.00 3.70
CA CYS A 56 -25.04 -36.43 3.31
C CYS A 56 -25.45 -35.83 1.94
N THR A 57 -26.48 -36.40 1.31
CA THR A 57 -27.06 -35.85 0.07
C THR A 57 -28.46 -35.28 0.31
N LEU A 58 -28.69 -34.03 -0.09
CA LEU A 58 -29.98 -33.36 -0.04
C LEU A 58 -30.70 -33.51 -1.40
N THR A 59 -31.52 -34.55 -1.53
CA THR A 59 -32.19 -34.95 -2.78
C THR A 59 -33.63 -34.43 -2.88
N GLY A 60 -33.97 -33.70 -3.95
CA GLY A 60 -35.31 -33.42 -4.52
C GLY A 60 -36.42 -32.86 -3.60
N LYS A 61 -36.19 -32.79 -2.30
CA LYS A 61 -37.15 -32.60 -1.22
C LYS A 61 -36.53 -31.70 -0.15
N VAL A 62 -37.41 -31.08 0.62
CA VAL A 62 -37.03 -30.17 1.70
C VAL A 62 -36.47 -30.91 2.91
N PHE A 63 -35.37 -30.42 3.48
CA PHE A 63 -34.97 -30.76 4.84
C PHE A 63 -35.48 -29.67 5.79
N ARG A 64 -36.30 -30.02 6.79
CA ARG A 64 -36.94 -29.04 7.68
C ARG A 64 -36.26 -28.97 9.03
N ILE A 65 -35.72 -27.81 9.37
CA ILE A 65 -35.25 -27.47 10.70
C ILE A 65 -36.40 -26.75 11.43
N GLN A 66 -37.03 -27.43 12.38
CA GLN A 66 -38.22 -26.97 13.08
C GLN A 66 -37.92 -26.49 14.51
N GLY A 67 -38.21 -25.22 14.76
CA GLY A 67 -38.34 -24.64 16.09
C GLY A 67 -39.68 -24.95 16.76
N ALA A 68 -39.91 -24.35 17.94
CA ALA A 68 -41.18 -24.42 18.66
C ALA A 68 -42.27 -23.56 18.04
N ALA A 69 -43.53 -23.93 18.29
CA ALA A 69 -44.70 -23.15 17.87
C ALA A 69 -44.88 -21.84 18.64
N SER A 70 -44.28 -21.71 19.82
CA SER A 70 -44.34 -20.54 20.70
C SER A 70 -42.95 -19.99 20.97
N ALA A 71 -42.87 -18.71 21.34
CA ALA A 71 -41.61 -18.05 21.67
C ALA A 71 -40.84 -18.80 22.76
N LEU A 72 -39.58 -19.11 22.46
CA LEU A 72 -38.61 -19.72 23.39
C LEU A 72 -37.52 -18.73 23.82
N SER A 73 -37.56 -17.50 23.31
CA SER A 73 -36.51 -16.49 23.52
C SER A 73 -36.31 -16.11 24.98
N ASP A 74 -37.32 -16.30 25.82
CA ASP A 74 -37.30 -15.86 27.22
C ASP A 74 -37.14 -17.03 28.20
N ASP A 75 -37.15 -18.26 27.69
CA ASP A 75 -37.01 -19.46 28.51
C ASP A 75 -35.54 -19.83 28.68
N ALA A 76 -34.91 -19.19 29.68
CA ALA A 76 -33.52 -19.44 30.07
C ALA A 76 -33.27 -20.87 30.59
N THR A 77 -34.31 -21.69 30.77
CA THR A 77 -34.17 -23.10 31.15
C THR A 77 -33.86 -24.00 29.95
N LEU A 78 -34.11 -23.52 28.72
CA LEU A 78 -33.85 -24.29 27.53
C LEU A 78 -32.37 -24.23 27.12
N PRO A 79 -31.76 -25.39 26.86
CA PRO A 79 -30.37 -25.47 26.44
C PRO A 79 -30.18 -24.93 25.02
N GLY A 80 -28.99 -24.40 24.73
CA GLY A 80 -28.65 -23.95 23.37
C GLY A 80 -28.63 -25.07 22.33
N GLY A 81 -28.88 -24.70 21.07
CA GLY A 81 -28.93 -25.62 19.94
C GLY A 81 -27.68 -25.53 19.05
N ILE A 82 -27.15 -26.65 18.60
CA ILE A 82 -26.06 -26.71 17.64
C ILE A 82 -26.45 -27.68 16.52
N LEU A 83 -26.47 -27.21 15.28
CA LEU A 83 -26.74 -28.02 14.11
C LEU A 83 -25.68 -27.74 13.05
N ARG A 84 -24.96 -28.78 12.62
CA ARG A 84 -23.87 -28.63 11.64
C ARG A 84 -24.11 -29.48 10.41
N PHE A 85 -23.92 -28.91 9.23
CA PHE A 85 -23.82 -29.63 7.96
C PHE A 85 -22.41 -29.43 7.42
N SER A 86 -21.75 -30.50 6.98
CA SER A 86 -20.42 -30.46 6.38
C SER A 86 -20.37 -31.31 5.12
N SER A 87 -19.81 -30.77 4.05
CA SER A 87 -19.65 -31.46 2.75
C SER A 87 -20.99 -31.98 2.19
N LEU A 88 -22.03 -31.15 2.28
CA LEU A 88 -23.39 -31.53 1.86
C LEU A 88 -23.53 -31.53 0.33
N LEU A 89 -23.85 -32.67 -0.27
CA LEU A 89 -24.15 -32.75 -1.70
C LEU A 89 -25.61 -32.37 -1.96
N VAL A 90 -25.87 -31.42 -2.85
CA VAL A 90 -27.22 -30.90 -3.14
C VAL A 90 -27.66 -31.35 -4.52
N SER A 91 -28.77 -32.07 -4.58
CA SER A 91 -29.37 -32.56 -5.83
C SER A 91 -30.86 -32.21 -5.86
N ASN A 92 -31.16 -31.00 -6.30
CA ASN A 92 -32.51 -30.40 -6.35
C ASN A 92 -33.25 -30.36 -5.00
N GLY A 93 -32.53 -30.36 -3.87
CA GLY A 93 -33.10 -30.17 -2.55
C GLY A 93 -32.76 -28.79 -1.95
N TYR A 94 -33.36 -28.48 -0.81
CA TYR A 94 -33.17 -27.22 -0.07
C TYR A 94 -33.53 -27.40 1.41
N ILE A 95 -33.12 -26.46 2.25
CA ILE A 95 -33.34 -26.46 3.69
C ILE A 95 -34.38 -25.39 4.03
N VAL A 96 -35.29 -25.70 4.95
CA VAL A 96 -36.20 -24.71 5.55
C VAL A 96 -35.90 -24.59 7.04
N VAL A 97 -35.74 -23.38 7.53
CA VAL A 97 -35.59 -23.03 8.95
C VAL A 97 -36.88 -22.33 9.38
N ASP A 98 -37.60 -22.91 10.34
CA ASP A 98 -38.96 -22.49 10.66
C ASP A 98 -39.18 -22.30 12.16
N LYS A 99 -39.94 -21.26 12.53
CA LYS A 99 -40.42 -20.95 13.90
C LYS A 99 -39.35 -20.51 14.91
N TYR A 100 -39.64 -20.67 16.20
CA TYR A 100 -38.84 -20.14 17.32
C TYR A 100 -37.76 -21.13 17.78
N PHE A 101 -36.54 -20.64 18.01
CA PHE A 101 -35.42 -21.46 18.45
C PHE A 101 -35.06 -21.19 19.92
N PRO A 102 -34.42 -22.11 20.66
CA PRO A 102 -33.81 -21.80 21.94
C PRO A 102 -32.74 -20.71 21.82
N GLN A 103 -32.43 -20.03 22.93
CA GLN A 103 -31.33 -19.07 22.98
C GLN A 103 -30.00 -19.74 22.58
N ASN A 104 -29.07 -18.98 21.99
CA ASN A 104 -27.73 -19.48 21.59
C ASN A 104 -27.79 -20.64 20.57
N THR A 105 -28.75 -20.63 19.65
CA THR A 105 -28.84 -21.65 18.61
C THR A 105 -27.91 -21.32 17.43
N ASN A 106 -27.05 -22.27 17.03
CA ASN A 106 -26.15 -22.12 15.90
C ASN A 106 -26.40 -23.19 14.83
N ILE A 107 -26.81 -22.75 13.64
CA ILE A 107 -26.97 -23.56 12.44
C ILE A 107 -25.82 -23.22 11.49
N THR A 108 -24.89 -24.16 11.31
CA THR A 108 -23.73 -23.99 10.43
C THR A 108 -23.84 -24.95 9.25
N ILE A 109 -23.68 -24.44 8.04
CA ILE A 109 -23.57 -25.23 6.81
C ILE A 109 -22.21 -24.91 6.18
N LYS A 110 -21.39 -25.93 5.97
CA LYS A 110 -20.05 -25.80 5.42
C LYS A 110 -19.87 -26.70 4.23
N ASP A 111 -19.22 -26.18 3.18
CA ASP A 111 -18.79 -26.98 2.02
C ASP A 111 -19.97 -27.67 1.30
N ALA A 112 -21.13 -26.98 1.22
CA ALA A 112 -22.26 -27.50 0.46
C ALA A 112 -22.02 -27.31 -1.05
N SER A 113 -22.30 -28.32 -1.87
CA SER A 113 -22.08 -28.23 -3.32
C SER A 113 -23.17 -28.92 -4.13
N GLY A 114 -23.50 -28.38 -5.30
CA GLY A 114 -24.42 -29.01 -6.25
C GLY A 114 -25.50 -28.10 -6.82
N THR A 115 -26.63 -28.66 -7.19
CA THR A 115 -27.76 -27.95 -7.82
C THR A 115 -28.95 -27.86 -6.87
N VAL A 116 -29.48 -26.66 -6.65
CA VAL A 116 -30.62 -26.38 -5.78
C VAL A 116 -31.93 -26.44 -6.57
N ALA A 117 -33.03 -26.76 -5.90
CA ALA A 117 -34.37 -26.77 -6.49
C ALA A 117 -34.71 -25.45 -7.22
N ALA A 118 -35.29 -25.55 -8.42
CA ALA A 118 -35.66 -24.38 -9.22
C ALA A 118 -36.69 -23.49 -8.49
N GLY A 119 -36.48 -22.17 -8.51
CA GLY A 119 -37.35 -21.19 -7.83
C GLY A 119 -37.27 -21.16 -6.30
N MET A 120 -36.42 -21.98 -5.68
CA MET A 120 -36.26 -22.05 -4.23
C MET A 120 -34.90 -21.53 -3.79
N PRO A 121 -34.79 -20.91 -2.60
CA PRO A 121 -33.48 -20.66 -2.00
C PRO A 121 -32.86 -21.96 -1.50
N PHE A 122 -31.54 -22.00 -1.31
CA PHE A 122 -30.88 -23.16 -0.71
C PHE A 122 -31.21 -23.30 0.78
N VAL A 123 -31.16 -22.19 1.52
CA VAL A 123 -31.68 -22.09 2.89
C VAL A 123 -32.83 -21.09 2.89
N ASP A 124 -34.05 -21.57 3.10
CA ASP A 124 -35.21 -20.72 3.37
C ASP A 124 -35.37 -20.52 4.87
N ALA A 125 -34.92 -19.39 5.38
CA ALA A 125 -35.15 -18.96 6.75
C ALA A 125 -36.25 -17.88 6.84
N GLY A 126 -37.06 -17.68 5.79
CA GLY A 126 -38.06 -16.62 5.74
C GLY A 126 -39.12 -16.70 6.85
N THR A 127 -39.36 -17.90 7.40
CA THR A 127 -40.30 -18.15 8.50
C THR A 127 -39.61 -18.45 9.83
N ALA A 128 -38.27 -18.35 9.88
CA ALA A 128 -37.53 -18.42 11.14
C ALA A 128 -37.85 -17.19 11.97
N ILE A 129 -38.24 -17.41 13.23
CA ILE A 129 -38.51 -16.33 14.17
C ILE A 129 -37.31 -16.27 15.11
N TYR A 130 -36.52 -15.21 14.97
CA TYR A 130 -35.27 -15.06 15.71
C TYR A 130 -35.53 -14.95 17.21
N SER A 131 -34.88 -15.85 17.94
CA SER A 131 -34.73 -15.86 19.40
C SER A 131 -33.32 -15.36 19.76
N ASP A 132 -33.11 -14.92 21.02
CA ASP A 132 -31.81 -14.34 21.44
C ASP A 132 -30.62 -15.22 21.02
N GLN A 133 -29.75 -14.68 20.14
CA GLN A 133 -28.56 -15.34 19.59
C GLN A 133 -28.81 -16.56 18.68
N LEU A 134 -29.79 -16.51 17.77
CA LEU A 134 -29.85 -17.46 16.65
C LEU A 134 -28.84 -17.05 15.56
N SER A 135 -27.91 -17.95 15.24
CA SER A 135 -26.88 -17.79 14.21
C SER A 135 -27.11 -18.76 13.06
N ILE A 136 -27.21 -18.25 11.84
CA ILE A 136 -27.15 -19.05 10.61
C ILE A 136 -25.86 -18.69 9.88
N VAL A 137 -25.02 -19.70 9.64
CA VAL A 137 -23.71 -19.50 9.01
C VAL A 137 -23.57 -20.45 7.83
N VAL A 138 -23.34 -19.92 6.64
CA VAL A 138 -23.01 -20.73 5.46
C VAL A 138 -21.61 -20.38 4.98
N THR A 139 -20.74 -21.39 4.84
CA THR A 139 -19.33 -21.20 4.49
C THR A 139 -18.87 -22.13 3.38
N ASP A 140 -17.89 -21.69 2.58
CA ASP A 140 -17.18 -22.50 1.59
C ASP A 140 -18.09 -23.24 0.59
N SER A 141 -19.29 -22.73 0.29
CA SER A 141 -20.29 -23.51 -0.47
C SER A 141 -20.37 -23.09 -1.93
N THR A 142 -20.52 -24.06 -2.85
CA THR A 142 -20.59 -23.84 -4.30
C THR A 142 -21.90 -24.38 -4.88
N LEU A 143 -22.88 -23.50 -5.09
CA LEU A 143 -24.24 -23.87 -5.44
C LEU A 143 -24.66 -23.30 -6.78
N SER A 144 -25.55 -23.99 -7.47
CA SER A 144 -26.09 -23.54 -8.75
C SER A 144 -27.58 -23.85 -8.87
N TRP A 145 -28.25 -23.16 -9.80
CA TRP A 145 -29.60 -23.50 -10.22
C TRP A 145 -29.59 -23.85 -11.71
N ALA A 146 -30.56 -24.68 -12.14
CA ALA A 146 -30.66 -25.08 -13.54
C ALA A 146 -30.88 -23.89 -14.50
N ALA A 147 -31.60 -22.87 -14.04
CA ALA A 147 -31.81 -21.60 -14.72
C ALA A 147 -32.17 -20.52 -13.70
N GLU A 148 -31.82 -19.27 -14.00
CA GLU A 148 -32.17 -18.10 -13.19
C GLU A 148 -33.69 -17.86 -13.18
N ARG A 149 -34.23 -17.68 -11.98
CA ARG A 149 -35.63 -17.38 -11.66
C ARG A 149 -35.70 -16.54 -10.39
N SER A 150 -36.75 -15.72 -10.29
CA SER A 150 -37.07 -14.98 -9.06
C SER A 150 -37.14 -15.89 -7.83
N GLY A 151 -36.66 -15.40 -6.69
CA GLY A 151 -36.70 -16.12 -5.40
C GLY A 151 -35.60 -17.16 -5.19
N GLN A 152 -34.68 -17.32 -6.16
CA GLN A 152 -33.50 -18.18 -5.99
C GLN A 152 -32.38 -17.42 -5.29
N SER A 153 -32.02 -17.85 -4.08
CA SER A 153 -30.89 -17.31 -3.35
C SER A 153 -30.17 -18.37 -2.55
N MET A 154 -28.93 -18.10 -2.15
CA MET A 154 -28.24 -19.01 -1.24
C MET A 154 -28.94 -19.07 0.12
N VAL A 155 -29.33 -17.90 0.63
CA VAL A 155 -30.14 -17.80 1.84
C VAL A 155 -31.26 -16.79 1.61
N ARG A 156 -32.49 -17.21 1.85
CA ARG A 156 -33.61 -16.29 2.12
C ARG A 156 -33.65 -16.03 3.62
N ALA A 157 -33.30 -14.82 4.04
CA ALA A 157 -33.39 -14.39 5.42
C ALA A 157 -34.85 -14.01 5.76
N PRO A 158 -35.27 -14.08 7.02
CA PRO A 158 -36.53 -13.50 7.44
C PRO A 158 -36.42 -11.97 7.47
N PHE A 159 -37.57 -11.31 7.48
CA PHE A 159 -37.67 -9.86 7.41
C PHE A 159 -37.15 -9.15 8.67
N THR A 160 -37.01 -9.82 9.82
CA THR A 160 -36.38 -9.23 11.02
C THR A 160 -35.21 -10.08 11.49
N ILE A 161 -33.99 -9.53 11.46
CA ILE A 161 -32.81 -10.12 12.11
C ILE A 161 -32.55 -9.29 13.39
N GLN A 162 -32.95 -9.81 14.54
CA GLN A 162 -33.00 -9.07 15.81
C GLN A 162 -32.59 -9.95 16.99
N LEU A 163 -32.61 -9.38 18.21
CA LEU A 163 -32.23 -10.08 19.44
C LEU A 163 -30.85 -10.72 19.33
N SER A 164 -29.82 -9.91 19.06
CA SER A 164 -28.44 -10.38 18.97
C SER A 164 -28.27 -11.54 17.99
N SER A 165 -28.97 -11.57 16.87
CA SER A 165 -28.94 -12.71 15.95
C SER A 165 -28.07 -12.44 14.73
N SER A 166 -27.72 -13.48 13.96
CA SER A 166 -26.88 -13.29 12.78
C SER A 166 -27.19 -14.20 11.62
N LEU A 167 -26.95 -13.66 10.42
CA LEU A 167 -26.82 -14.40 9.18
C LEU A 167 -25.47 -14.07 8.54
N PHE A 168 -24.67 -15.09 8.33
CA PHE A 168 -23.33 -14.98 7.77
C PHE A 168 -23.18 -15.90 6.56
N VAL A 169 -22.75 -15.35 5.42
CA VAL A 169 -22.38 -16.13 4.23
C VAL A 169 -20.94 -15.81 3.87
N LEU A 170 -20.04 -16.80 3.94
CA LEU A 170 -18.60 -16.61 3.70
C LEU A 170 -18.06 -17.54 2.61
N GLY A 171 -17.22 -16.99 1.73
CA GLY A 171 -16.44 -17.74 0.75
C GLY A 171 -17.25 -18.66 -0.16
N SER A 172 -18.46 -18.23 -0.50
CA SER A 172 -19.41 -19.06 -1.21
C SER A 172 -19.62 -18.57 -2.65
N THR A 173 -19.76 -19.51 -3.58
CA THR A 173 -19.96 -19.24 -5.00
C THR A 173 -21.34 -19.70 -5.42
N VAL A 174 -22.09 -18.83 -6.06
CA VAL A 174 -23.42 -19.13 -6.62
C VAL A 174 -23.49 -18.86 -8.12
N ALA A 175 -24.23 -19.69 -8.84
CA ALA A 175 -24.46 -19.56 -10.27
C ALA A 175 -25.94 -19.68 -10.62
N GLN A 176 -26.44 -18.83 -11.54
CA GLN A 176 -27.85 -18.79 -11.95
C GLN A 176 -28.82 -18.52 -10.79
N ALA A 177 -28.39 -17.75 -9.79
CA ALA A 177 -29.23 -17.30 -8.67
C ALA A 177 -29.81 -15.91 -8.98
N SER A 178 -30.86 -15.48 -8.27
CA SER A 178 -31.29 -14.09 -8.25
C SER A 178 -30.35 -13.24 -7.39
N SER A 179 -29.98 -13.73 -6.20
CA SER A 179 -29.02 -13.09 -5.28
C SER A 179 -28.26 -14.10 -4.40
N VAL A 180 -27.22 -13.66 -3.69
CA VAL A 180 -26.60 -14.51 -2.63
C VAL A 180 -27.53 -14.56 -1.43
N VAL A 181 -27.95 -13.40 -0.95
CA VAL A 181 -28.95 -13.28 0.12
C VAL A 181 -30.18 -12.56 -0.41
N GLU A 182 -31.35 -13.11 -0.12
CA GLU A 182 -32.65 -12.45 -0.34
C GLU A 182 -33.28 -12.17 1.03
N VAL A 183 -33.83 -10.98 1.23
CA VAL A 183 -34.61 -10.64 2.42
C VAL A 183 -35.98 -10.18 1.96
N THR A 184 -37.01 -10.95 2.32
CA THR A 184 -38.38 -10.73 1.82
C THR A 184 -39.19 -9.89 2.80
N GLY A 185 -39.80 -8.80 2.34
CA GLY A 185 -40.67 -7.92 3.15
C GLY A 185 -39.92 -6.74 3.80
N PRO A 186 -40.62 -5.95 4.63
CA PRO A 186 -40.03 -4.81 5.33
C PRO A 186 -38.95 -5.30 6.29
N SER A 187 -37.71 -4.99 5.95
CA SER A 187 -36.54 -5.61 6.54
C SER A 187 -36.00 -4.79 7.72
N SER A 188 -35.68 -5.43 8.84
CA SER A 188 -35.05 -4.80 10.00
C SER A 188 -33.88 -5.63 10.50
N ILE A 189 -32.71 -5.01 10.59
CA ILE A 189 -31.53 -5.58 11.25
C ILE A 189 -31.30 -4.74 12.51
N SER A 190 -31.57 -5.31 13.70
CA SER A 190 -31.64 -4.54 14.93
C SER A 190 -31.08 -5.26 16.17
N GLN A 191 -30.94 -4.54 17.28
CA GLN A 191 -30.60 -5.13 18.58
C GLN A 191 -29.30 -5.94 18.54
N LYS A 192 -28.21 -5.33 18.09
CA LYS A 192 -26.87 -5.93 18.02
C LYS A 192 -26.74 -7.12 17.06
N SER A 193 -27.61 -7.18 16.06
CA SER A 193 -27.64 -8.27 15.08
C SER A 193 -26.73 -8.00 13.88
N ALA A 194 -26.43 -9.04 13.11
CA ALA A 194 -25.52 -8.95 11.96
C ALA A 194 -26.06 -9.67 10.72
N LEU A 195 -25.95 -9.02 9.57
CA LEU A 195 -26.01 -9.64 8.25
C LEU A 195 -24.68 -9.38 7.54
N ALA A 196 -23.93 -10.43 7.22
CA ALA A 196 -22.70 -10.29 6.44
C ALA A 196 -22.61 -11.27 5.27
N VAL A 197 -22.13 -10.76 4.14
CA VAL A 197 -21.80 -11.52 2.94
C VAL A 197 -20.34 -11.23 2.57
N ASP A 198 -19.47 -12.20 2.81
CA ASP A 198 -18.03 -12.06 2.69
C ASP A 198 -17.45 -13.06 1.70
N TYR A 199 -16.49 -12.65 0.87
CA TYR A 199 -15.86 -13.52 -0.12
C TYR A 199 -16.86 -14.24 -1.06
N ALA A 200 -18.03 -13.61 -1.29
CA ALA A 200 -19.08 -14.21 -2.10
C ALA A 200 -18.86 -13.93 -3.59
N LYS A 201 -19.10 -14.94 -4.41
CA LYS A 201 -19.06 -14.82 -5.87
C LYS A 201 -20.42 -15.17 -6.44
N CYS A 202 -20.95 -14.32 -7.29
CA CYS A 202 -22.14 -14.67 -8.04
C CYS A 202 -21.97 -14.53 -9.54
N THR A 203 -22.36 -15.57 -10.27
CA THR A 203 -22.50 -15.55 -11.73
C THR A 203 -23.98 -15.60 -12.10
N GLY A 204 -24.47 -14.56 -12.76
CA GLY A 204 -25.88 -14.46 -13.15
C GLY A 204 -26.84 -13.97 -12.06
N CYS A 205 -26.37 -13.30 -10.99
CA CYS A 205 -27.25 -12.66 -10.00
C CYS A 205 -27.98 -11.45 -10.56
N ALA A 206 -29.23 -11.65 -10.99
CA ALA A 206 -30.07 -10.60 -11.55
C ALA A 206 -30.38 -9.45 -10.56
N GLN A 207 -30.33 -9.72 -9.25
CA GLN A 207 -30.67 -8.76 -8.18
C GLN A 207 -29.49 -8.38 -7.27
N GLY A 208 -28.25 -8.79 -7.62
CA GLY A 208 -27.04 -8.43 -6.87
C GLY A 208 -26.60 -9.46 -5.82
N LEU A 209 -25.71 -9.05 -4.90
CA LEU A 209 -25.24 -9.89 -3.80
C LEU A 209 -26.31 -10.01 -2.72
N VAL A 210 -26.92 -8.88 -2.34
CA VAL A 210 -27.99 -8.83 -1.34
C VAL A 210 -29.20 -8.14 -1.96
N HIS A 211 -30.36 -8.80 -1.90
CA HIS A 211 -31.60 -8.27 -2.42
C HIS A 211 -32.65 -8.13 -1.31
N PHE A 212 -33.17 -6.92 -1.12
CA PHE A 212 -34.30 -6.64 -0.26
C PHE A 212 -35.55 -6.42 -1.11
N THR A 213 -36.61 -7.19 -0.87
CA THR A 213 -37.86 -7.06 -1.64
C THR A 213 -38.73 -5.89 -1.17
N ASP A 214 -38.34 -5.18 -0.11
CA ASP A 214 -38.97 -3.96 0.40
C ASP A 214 -37.89 -3.06 1.05
N PHE A 215 -38.28 -2.03 1.83
CA PHE A 215 -37.33 -1.18 2.54
C PHE A 215 -36.55 -1.94 3.63
N VAL A 216 -35.37 -1.45 3.97
CA VAL A 216 -34.52 -1.99 5.04
C VAL A 216 -34.15 -0.93 6.06
N ARG A 217 -34.20 -1.27 7.35
CA ARG A 217 -33.68 -0.44 8.45
C ARG A 217 -32.60 -1.21 9.22
N VAL A 218 -31.43 -0.61 9.38
CA VAL A 218 -30.30 -1.14 10.17
C VAL A 218 -30.13 -0.25 11.39
N TRP A 219 -30.45 -0.75 12.58
CA TRP A 219 -30.51 0.08 13.79
C TRP A 219 -30.09 -0.61 15.08
N ASP A 220 -29.92 0.14 16.18
CA ASP A 220 -29.55 -0.37 17.52
C ASP A 220 -28.31 -1.30 17.51
N ARG A 221 -27.17 -0.72 17.13
CA ARG A 221 -25.83 -1.34 17.14
C ARG A 221 -25.71 -2.57 16.26
N SER A 222 -26.36 -2.55 15.10
CA SER A 222 -26.38 -3.67 14.17
C SER A 222 -25.42 -3.50 13.00
N LEU A 223 -25.06 -4.61 12.37
CA LEU A 223 -24.11 -4.66 11.26
C LEU A 223 -24.78 -5.14 9.97
N LEU A 224 -24.59 -4.39 8.89
CA LEU A 224 -24.72 -4.88 7.52
C LEU A 224 -23.35 -4.82 6.84
N ARG A 225 -22.79 -5.97 6.45
CA ARG A 225 -21.46 -6.03 5.82
C ARG A 225 -21.49 -6.76 4.48
N ILE A 226 -20.80 -6.20 3.50
CA ILE A 226 -20.42 -6.89 2.27
C ILE A 226 -18.92 -6.73 2.06
N SER A 227 -18.18 -7.83 1.98
CA SER A 227 -16.72 -7.79 1.95
C SER A 227 -16.15 -8.75 0.89
N HIS A 228 -15.08 -8.36 0.20
CA HIS A 228 -14.30 -9.23 -0.72
C HIS A 228 -15.14 -9.98 -1.77
N SER A 229 -16.26 -9.38 -2.20
CA SER A 229 -17.29 -10.07 -2.99
C SER A 229 -17.39 -9.54 -4.42
N THR A 230 -17.81 -10.40 -5.36
CA THR A 230 -17.88 -10.07 -6.79
C THR A 230 -19.13 -10.61 -7.47
N VAL A 231 -19.61 -9.88 -8.48
CA VAL A 231 -20.74 -10.29 -9.33
C VAL A 231 -20.31 -10.24 -10.79
N LYS A 232 -20.59 -11.30 -11.55
CA LYS A 232 -20.37 -11.39 -13.01
C LYS A 232 -21.69 -11.61 -13.74
N GLY A 233 -21.86 -10.94 -14.89
CA GLY A 233 -23.02 -11.12 -15.78
C GLY A 233 -24.28 -10.33 -15.38
N ALA A 234 -24.17 -9.30 -14.54
CA ALA A 234 -25.28 -8.48 -14.06
C ALA A 234 -25.15 -7.01 -14.46
N ALA A 235 -24.93 -6.74 -15.76
CA ALA A 235 -24.69 -5.39 -16.25
C ALA A 235 -25.86 -4.44 -15.89
N GLY A 236 -25.54 -3.33 -15.22
CA GLY A 236 -26.50 -2.30 -14.81
C GLY A 236 -27.33 -2.60 -13.57
N LYS A 237 -27.19 -3.78 -12.94
CA LYS A 237 -27.90 -4.13 -11.70
C LYS A 237 -27.13 -3.68 -10.46
N PRO A 238 -27.80 -3.29 -9.37
CA PRO A 238 -27.14 -2.94 -8.12
C PRO A 238 -26.57 -4.18 -7.41
N LEU A 239 -25.47 -4.05 -6.69
CA LEU A 239 -24.93 -5.09 -5.81
C LEU A 239 -25.78 -5.28 -4.55
N ILE A 240 -26.40 -4.20 -4.10
CA ILE A 240 -27.43 -4.17 -3.05
C ILE A 240 -28.73 -3.72 -3.72
N GLY A 241 -29.53 -4.68 -4.15
CA GLY A 241 -30.82 -4.44 -4.75
C GLY A 241 -31.87 -4.18 -3.68
N ILE A 242 -32.64 -3.11 -3.84
CA ILE A 242 -33.80 -2.82 -2.99
C ILE A 242 -34.98 -2.54 -3.91
N ALA A 243 -36.14 -3.16 -3.63
CA ALA A 243 -37.35 -2.91 -4.40
C ALA A 243 -37.72 -1.41 -4.41
N GLN A 244 -38.01 -0.89 -5.61
CA GLN A 244 -38.30 0.53 -5.83
C GLN A 244 -39.58 0.96 -5.10
N GLY A 245 -39.58 2.19 -4.60
CA GLY A 245 -40.71 2.78 -3.87
C GLY A 245 -40.45 4.25 -3.54
N ALA A 246 -41.46 4.95 -3.02
CA ALA A 246 -41.32 6.36 -2.61
C ALA A 246 -40.50 6.49 -1.32
N GLY A 247 -39.66 7.53 -1.22
CA GLY A 247 -38.85 7.83 -0.03
C GLY A 247 -37.52 7.04 0.05
N PRO A 248 -36.75 7.22 1.13
CA PRO A 248 -35.57 6.39 1.40
C PRO A 248 -36.00 4.94 1.62
N ARG A 249 -35.31 4.02 0.95
CA ARG A 249 -35.60 2.58 1.01
C ARG A 249 -34.58 1.83 1.85
N MET A 250 -33.51 2.49 2.26
CA MET A 250 -32.58 2.02 3.28
C MET A 250 -32.41 3.10 4.34
N THR A 251 -32.45 2.72 5.61
CA THR A 251 -32.19 3.61 6.74
C THR A 251 -31.15 3.00 7.67
N VAL A 252 -30.14 3.76 8.08
CA VAL A 252 -29.10 3.33 9.03
C VAL A 252 -29.12 4.27 10.24
N GLU A 253 -29.14 3.73 11.46
CA GLU A 253 -29.19 4.48 12.72
C GLU A 253 -28.39 3.78 13.82
N SER A 254 -27.46 4.47 14.50
CA SER A 254 -26.65 3.88 15.58
C SER A 254 -26.04 2.51 15.22
N SER A 255 -25.64 2.33 13.95
CA SER A 255 -25.31 1.05 13.33
C SER A 255 -24.28 1.22 12.22
N LEU A 256 -23.65 0.13 11.80
CA LEU A 256 -22.61 0.11 10.78
C LEU A 256 -23.10 -0.54 9.48
N PHE A 257 -22.91 0.17 8.38
CA PHE A 257 -22.99 -0.38 7.03
C PHE A 257 -21.61 -0.36 6.38
N LEU A 258 -21.04 -1.54 6.16
CA LEU A 258 -19.68 -1.71 5.64
C LEU A 258 -19.71 -2.37 4.25
N VAL A 259 -19.05 -1.74 3.28
CA VAL A 259 -18.72 -2.34 1.99
C VAL A 259 -17.21 -2.22 1.77
N GLU A 260 -16.51 -3.34 1.61
CA GLU A 260 -15.07 -3.32 1.38
C GLU A 260 -14.60 -4.36 0.35
N ASN A 261 -13.59 -4.02 -0.44
CA ASN A 261 -12.96 -4.91 -1.42
C ASN A 261 -13.97 -5.57 -2.37
N VAL A 262 -14.96 -4.79 -2.82
CA VAL A 262 -16.03 -5.27 -3.70
C VAL A 262 -15.79 -4.78 -5.12
N SER A 263 -15.88 -5.68 -6.10
CA SER A 263 -15.66 -5.35 -7.52
C SER A 263 -16.80 -5.84 -8.41
N SER A 264 -17.48 -4.89 -9.06
CA SER A 264 -18.39 -5.10 -10.19
C SER A 264 -18.49 -3.82 -11.04
N PRO A 265 -17.54 -3.59 -11.96
CA PRO A 265 -17.42 -2.33 -12.72
C PRO A 265 -18.67 -1.95 -13.51
N THR A 266 -19.53 -2.92 -13.84
CA THR A 266 -20.76 -2.71 -14.62
C THR A 266 -22.00 -2.49 -13.76
N SER A 267 -21.90 -2.65 -12.45
CA SER A 267 -23.02 -2.61 -11.50
C SER A 267 -23.01 -1.32 -10.68
N ASN A 268 -24.18 -0.85 -10.27
CA ASN A 268 -24.26 0.16 -9.21
C ASN A 268 -24.01 -0.51 -7.85
N LEU A 269 -23.60 0.23 -6.81
CA LEU A 269 -23.50 -0.35 -5.47
C LEU A 269 -24.89 -0.60 -4.89
N ILE A 270 -25.74 0.43 -4.84
CA ILE A 270 -27.06 0.41 -4.21
C ILE A 270 -28.08 0.93 -5.21
N GLY A 271 -29.27 0.33 -5.25
CA GLY A 271 -30.32 0.69 -6.21
C GLY A 271 -31.38 1.68 -5.72
N ALA A 272 -31.26 2.20 -4.49
CA ALA A 272 -32.29 3.02 -3.87
C ALA A 272 -31.73 4.02 -2.85
N ALA A 273 -32.47 5.09 -2.55
CA ALA A 273 -32.03 6.13 -1.63
C ALA A 273 -31.79 5.62 -0.19
N VAL A 274 -30.74 6.15 0.44
CA VAL A 274 -30.27 5.79 1.79
C VAL A 274 -30.43 6.99 2.72
N SER A 275 -31.08 6.78 3.86
CA SER A 275 -31.21 7.74 4.96
C SER A 275 -30.25 7.39 6.09
N MET A 276 -29.37 8.31 6.45
CA MET A 276 -28.41 8.17 7.54
C MET A 276 -28.92 8.96 8.75
N GLY A 277 -29.36 8.25 9.80
CA GLY A 277 -29.82 8.86 11.05
C GLY A 277 -28.71 9.11 12.06
N THR A 278 -29.08 9.33 13.32
CA THR A 278 -28.13 9.56 14.43
C THR A 278 -27.15 8.40 14.60
N ASP A 279 -25.87 8.70 14.79
CA ASP A 279 -24.77 7.75 14.98
C ASP A 279 -24.66 6.64 13.90
N ALA A 280 -25.22 6.90 12.71
CA ALA A 280 -25.09 6.01 11.57
C ALA A 280 -23.67 6.08 11.00
N GLN A 281 -23.09 4.92 10.68
CA GLN A 281 -21.77 4.82 10.06
C GLN A 281 -21.88 4.07 8.73
N ILE A 282 -21.22 4.61 7.71
CA ILE A 282 -21.02 3.90 6.43
C ILE A 282 -19.53 3.90 6.10
N THR A 283 -19.00 2.74 5.72
CA THR A 283 -17.59 2.62 5.30
C THR A 283 -17.54 1.99 3.93
N LEU A 284 -16.89 2.67 2.97
CA LEU A 284 -16.66 2.19 1.61
C LEU A 284 -15.14 2.14 1.37
N ARG A 285 -14.57 0.94 1.20
CA ARG A 285 -13.12 0.73 1.00
C ARG A 285 -12.86 -0.11 -0.24
N ALA A 286 -12.01 0.36 -1.16
CA ALA A 286 -11.64 -0.37 -2.38
C ALA A 286 -12.85 -0.99 -3.12
N VAL A 287 -13.85 -0.14 -3.39
CA VAL A 287 -15.10 -0.52 -4.07
C VAL A 287 -15.01 -0.09 -5.53
N THR A 288 -14.95 -1.05 -6.46
CA THR A 288 -14.94 -0.79 -7.91
C THR A 288 -16.32 -1.07 -8.50
N VAL A 289 -17.11 -0.01 -8.72
CA VAL A 289 -18.49 -0.08 -9.23
C VAL A 289 -18.73 1.01 -10.27
N LYS A 290 -19.78 0.88 -11.08
CA LYS A 290 -20.20 1.90 -12.06
C LYS A 290 -20.57 3.22 -11.38
N SER A 291 -21.30 3.14 -10.27
CA SER A 291 -21.69 4.28 -9.43
C SER A 291 -22.20 3.75 -8.08
N ILE A 292 -22.32 4.62 -7.08
CA ILE A 292 -22.98 4.23 -5.82
C ILE A 292 -24.49 3.97 -6.05
N GLY A 293 -25.11 4.63 -7.04
CA GLY A 293 -26.47 4.37 -7.51
C GLY A 293 -27.61 4.78 -6.57
N ALA A 294 -27.30 5.42 -5.43
CA ALA A 294 -28.24 5.84 -4.41
C ALA A 294 -28.03 7.30 -4.01
N THR A 295 -29.12 8.03 -3.76
CA THR A 295 -29.08 9.33 -3.05
C THR A 295 -28.90 9.07 -1.56
N MET A 296 -27.87 9.66 -0.94
CA MET A 296 -27.65 9.55 0.50
C MET A 296 -27.99 10.87 1.19
N THR A 297 -28.82 10.83 2.24
CA THR A 297 -29.25 12.01 3.01
C THR A 297 -29.04 11.81 4.51
N GLY A 298 -28.63 12.86 5.24
CA GLY A 298 -28.46 12.83 6.70
C GLY A 298 -27.01 13.08 7.16
N SER A 299 -26.74 12.92 8.45
CA SER A 299 -25.38 13.07 9.01
C SER A 299 -24.55 11.85 8.64
N VAL A 300 -23.71 11.98 7.60
CA VAL A 300 -22.90 10.86 7.11
C VAL A 300 -21.47 10.96 7.66
N ASN A 301 -21.08 9.99 8.49
CA ASN A 301 -19.68 9.72 8.76
C ASN A 301 -19.22 8.64 7.77
N ALA A 302 -18.52 9.05 6.70
CA ALA A 302 -17.96 8.12 5.72
C ALA A 302 -16.44 8.19 5.68
N GLN A 303 -15.79 7.03 5.68
CA GLN A 303 -14.37 6.88 5.47
C GLN A 303 -14.15 6.33 4.06
N LEU A 304 -13.60 7.16 3.17
CA LEU A 304 -13.17 6.77 1.83
C LEU A 304 -11.66 6.47 1.88
N LEU A 305 -11.26 5.31 1.40
CA LEU A 305 -9.85 4.93 1.26
C LEU A 305 -9.64 4.59 -0.21
N THR A 306 -8.81 5.42 -0.86
CA THR A 306 -8.54 5.57 -2.31
C THR A 306 -8.21 4.22 -3.03
N ALA A 307 -8.33 4.07 -4.36
CA ALA A 307 -7.89 4.97 -5.43
C ALA A 307 -8.85 5.17 -6.63
N ASP A 308 -8.91 6.44 -7.03
CA ASP A 308 -9.29 7.10 -8.30
C ASP A 308 -10.66 6.84 -8.93
N ASP A 309 -11.40 7.95 -9.07
CA ASP A 309 -12.68 8.19 -9.75
C ASP A 309 -13.98 7.72 -9.09
N ILE A 310 -14.49 8.50 -8.12
CA ILE A 310 -15.94 8.75 -8.02
C ILE A 310 -16.16 10.26 -8.04
N ALA A 311 -16.13 10.81 -9.25
CA ALA A 311 -16.77 12.08 -9.54
C ALA A 311 -18.29 11.91 -9.43
N GLN A 312 -18.87 12.22 -8.26
CA GLN A 312 -20.19 12.84 -8.13
C GLN A 312 -20.44 13.29 -6.68
N GLN A 313 -20.88 14.53 -6.55
CA GLN A 313 -21.13 15.28 -5.31
C GLN A 313 -21.93 14.48 -4.27
N ILE A 314 -21.31 14.20 -3.11
CA ILE A 314 -22.05 13.95 -1.88
C ILE A 314 -21.84 15.19 -1.00
N PRO A 315 -22.86 16.03 -0.78
CA PRO A 315 -22.73 17.19 0.09
C PRO A 315 -22.54 16.70 1.53
N SER A 316 -21.51 17.22 2.20
CA SER A 316 -21.24 17.08 3.64
C SER A 316 -20.88 15.68 4.18
N ILE A 317 -19.72 15.15 3.79
CA ILE A 317 -19.00 14.18 4.63
C ILE A 317 -17.75 14.86 5.17
N SER A 318 -17.67 14.94 6.51
CA SER A 318 -16.46 15.34 7.21
C SER A 318 -15.58 14.09 7.35
N VAL A 319 -14.43 14.10 6.69
CA VAL A 319 -13.45 13.01 6.74
C VAL A 319 -12.67 13.14 8.04
N VAL A 320 -12.85 12.19 8.96
CA VAL A 320 -11.98 12.07 10.15
C VAL A 320 -10.95 10.98 9.86
N PRO A 321 -9.67 11.33 9.65
CA PRO A 321 -8.60 10.35 9.75
C PRO A 321 -8.32 10.15 11.24
N ASP A 322 -8.38 8.92 11.75
CA ASP A 322 -7.59 8.62 12.95
C ASP A 322 -7.04 7.21 12.97
N THR A 323 -5.72 7.17 12.91
CA THR A 323 -4.83 6.07 13.18
C THR A 323 -4.75 5.86 14.69
N THR A 324 -5.55 4.97 15.27
CA THR A 324 -5.18 4.13 16.42
C THR A 324 -6.37 3.29 16.89
N CYS A 325 -6.15 1.98 16.92
CA CYS A 325 -7.09 0.99 17.46
C CYS A 325 -7.01 0.99 19.00
N ALA A 326 -7.38 2.10 19.69
CA ALA A 326 -7.41 2.17 21.16
C ALA A 326 -8.09 3.46 21.71
N ALA A 327 -9.40 3.62 21.53
CA ALA A 327 -10.26 4.50 22.38
C ALA A 327 -11.77 4.38 22.09
N ALA A 328 -12.19 3.81 20.95
CA ALA A 328 -13.56 3.94 20.43
C ALA A 328 -14.38 2.63 20.32
N CYS A 329 -14.17 1.62 21.17
CA CYS A 329 -15.35 0.87 21.65
C CYS A 329 -16.10 1.84 22.55
N VAL A 330 -16.99 2.68 22.01
CA VAL A 330 -17.70 3.77 22.73
C VAL A 330 -18.00 3.37 24.18
N PRO A 331 -17.24 3.86 25.18
CA PRO A 331 -17.58 3.71 26.58
C PRO A 331 -18.06 5.08 27.07
N THR A 332 -19.21 5.53 26.57
CA THR A 332 -20.05 6.48 27.33
C THR A 332 -21.28 5.80 27.92
N ALA A 333 -21.50 4.52 27.63
CA ALA A 333 -22.49 3.67 28.27
C ALA A 333 -21.82 2.39 28.79
N LYS A 334 -22.25 1.91 29.97
CA LYS A 334 -21.81 0.61 30.53
C LYS A 334 -21.75 -0.44 29.42
N VAL A 335 -20.55 -0.98 29.17
CA VAL A 335 -20.36 -2.08 28.21
C VAL A 335 -21.24 -3.24 28.66
N ASP A 336 -22.25 -3.57 27.87
CA ASP A 336 -23.00 -4.82 28.06
C ASP A 336 -21.99 -5.96 27.94
N SER A 337 -21.91 -6.82 28.96
CA SER A 337 -20.96 -7.94 29.00
C SER A 337 -21.11 -8.93 27.84
N ARG A 338 -22.22 -8.84 27.08
CA ARG A 338 -22.47 -9.62 25.86
C ARG A 338 -21.89 -9.00 24.59
N CYS A 339 -21.42 -7.75 24.61
CA CYS A 339 -20.81 -7.11 23.45
C CYS A 339 -19.41 -7.69 23.16
N LYS A 340 -19.18 -8.16 21.93
CA LYS A 340 -17.84 -8.61 21.48
C LYS A 340 -17.29 -7.58 20.48
N CYS A 341 -16.51 -6.62 20.96
CA CYS A 341 -15.74 -5.75 20.06
C CYS A 341 -14.67 -6.59 19.33
N ALA A 342 -14.63 -6.53 18.00
CA ALA A 342 -13.51 -7.05 17.22
C ALA A 342 -12.59 -5.90 16.82
N CYS A 343 -11.82 -5.38 17.77
CA CYS A 343 -10.70 -4.47 17.49
C CYS A 343 -9.47 -5.34 17.17
N ASN A 344 -9.23 -5.65 15.90
CA ASN A 344 -8.03 -6.35 15.45
C ASN A 344 -7.19 -5.42 14.58
N ALA A 345 -5.88 -5.66 14.49
CA ALA A 345 -4.94 -4.84 13.70
C ALA A 345 -5.37 -4.68 12.22
N ASP A 346 -6.18 -5.61 11.72
CA ASP A 346 -6.65 -5.72 10.34
C ASP A 346 -7.97 -5.01 10.05
N MET A 347 -8.72 -4.60 11.08
CA MET A 347 -9.90 -3.73 10.97
C MET A 347 -9.84 -2.62 12.03
N PRO A 348 -8.86 -1.70 11.93
CA PRO A 348 -8.60 -0.70 12.96
C PRO A 348 -9.71 0.34 13.17
N HIS A 349 -10.87 0.21 12.49
CA HIS A 349 -11.97 1.20 12.48
C HIS A 349 -13.38 0.59 12.62
N MET A 350 -13.54 -0.70 12.98
CA MET A 350 -14.86 -1.24 13.35
C MET A 350 -15.26 -0.75 14.75
N ASN A 351 -15.83 0.45 14.82
CA ASN A 351 -16.35 1.04 16.05
C ASN A 351 -17.77 0.53 16.40
N LEU A 352 -18.10 -0.73 16.09
CA LEU A 352 -19.43 -1.28 16.35
C LEU A 352 -19.40 -2.65 17.06
N CYS A 353 -20.11 -2.72 18.18
CA CYS A 353 -20.31 -3.95 18.95
C CYS A 353 -21.56 -4.70 18.47
N THR A 354 -21.40 -5.81 17.78
CA THR A 354 -22.47 -6.83 17.72
C THR A 354 -22.33 -7.77 18.93
N ALA A 355 -23.42 -8.43 19.32
CA ALA A 355 -23.38 -9.45 20.36
C ALA A 355 -22.95 -10.83 19.81
N MET A 356 -22.82 -10.94 18.48
CA MET A 356 -22.53 -12.19 17.80
C MET A 356 -21.05 -12.43 17.59
N LYS A 357 -20.65 -13.71 17.69
CA LYS A 357 -19.30 -14.14 17.34
C LYS A 357 -19.18 -14.16 15.82
N ASP A 358 -18.66 -13.09 15.25
CA ASP A 358 -18.43 -12.98 13.81
C ASP A 358 -17.37 -14.00 13.35
N PRO A 359 -17.71 -14.94 12.44
CA PRO A 359 -16.76 -15.94 11.95
C PRO A 359 -15.65 -15.33 11.09
N TYR A 360 -15.84 -14.12 10.55
CA TYR A 360 -14.91 -13.48 9.62
C TYR A 360 -13.52 -13.26 10.20
N ALA A 361 -13.42 -12.91 11.49
CA ALA A 361 -12.13 -12.60 12.12
C ALA A 361 -11.11 -13.75 12.08
N ASN A 362 -11.58 -15.00 12.00
CA ASN A 362 -10.74 -16.19 11.90
C ASN A 362 -10.99 -16.97 10.61
N TYR A 363 -11.71 -16.37 9.65
CA TYR A 363 -12.07 -17.05 8.41
C TYR A 363 -10.87 -17.04 7.45
N VAL A 364 -10.47 -18.23 7.02
CA VAL A 364 -9.44 -18.43 5.98
C VAL A 364 -10.18 -18.77 4.70
N TYR A 365 -10.23 -17.82 3.77
CA TYR A 365 -10.93 -18.02 2.51
C TYR A 365 -10.21 -19.07 1.64
N ARG A 366 -10.92 -20.14 1.28
CA ARG A 366 -10.37 -21.24 0.47
C ARG A 366 -9.99 -20.87 -0.95
N GLY A 367 -10.54 -19.77 -1.48
CA GLY A 367 -10.20 -19.28 -2.81
C GLY A 367 -8.91 -18.48 -2.90
N CYS A 368 -8.21 -18.26 -1.77
CA CYS A 368 -6.91 -17.59 -1.80
C CYS A 368 -5.84 -18.44 -2.49
N SER A 369 -4.86 -17.78 -3.13
CA SER A 369 -3.69 -18.43 -3.70
C SER A 369 -2.94 -19.26 -2.64
N ALA A 370 -2.23 -20.31 -3.07
CA ALA A 370 -1.45 -21.14 -2.16
C ALA A 370 -0.52 -20.31 -1.26
N GLY A 371 -0.47 -20.67 0.03
CA GLY A 371 0.33 -19.94 1.02
C GLY A 371 -0.27 -18.65 1.54
N CYS A 372 -1.37 -18.20 0.97
CA CYS A 372 -2.06 -17.00 1.40
C CYS A 372 -3.06 -17.29 2.52
N ARG A 373 -2.85 -16.66 3.68
CA ARG A 373 -3.74 -16.74 4.83
C ARG A 373 -4.96 -15.83 4.66
N ARG A 374 -4.76 -14.65 4.09
CA ARG A 374 -5.81 -13.68 3.76
C ARG A 374 -5.52 -13.02 2.43
N CYS A 375 -6.47 -13.04 1.52
CA CYS A 375 -6.30 -12.46 0.19
C CYS A 375 -7.33 -11.38 -0.10
N PHE A 376 -6.90 -10.36 -0.84
CA PHE A 376 -7.78 -9.35 -1.42
C PHE A 376 -8.66 -9.98 -2.50
N ASN A 377 -8.07 -10.85 -3.34
CA ASN A 377 -8.77 -11.69 -4.30
C ASN A 377 -7.95 -12.98 -4.53
N GLU A 378 -8.41 -13.89 -5.39
CA GLU A 378 -7.75 -15.20 -5.61
C GLU A 378 -6.28 -15.13 -6.03
N THR A 379 -5.85 -14.00 -6.58
CA THR A 379 -4.49 -13.77 -7.10
C THR A 379 -3.65 -12.82 -6.25
N ALA A 380 -4.27 -12.03 -5.38
CA ALA A 380 -3.62 -11.00 -4.58
C ALA A 380 -3.81 -11.29 -3.09
N CYS A 381 -2.73 -11.68 -2.44
CA CYS A 381 -2.62 -11.93 -1.03
C CYS A 381 -2.35 -10.64 -0.23
N LEU A 382 -3.03 -10.52 0.91
CA LEU A 382 -2.80 -9.47 1.90
C LEU A 382 -1.90 -9.97 3.04
N GLU A 383 -1.92 -11.27 3.31
CA GLU A 383 -1.11 -11.87 4.35
C GLU A 383 -0.79 -13.35 4.07
N CYS A 384 0.50 -13.68 4.13
CA CYS A 384 0.98 -15.03 3.96
C CYS A 384 0.94 -15.86 5.26
N HIS A 385 0.89 -17.18 5.14
CA HIS A 385 1.11 -18.08 6.27
C HIS A 385 2.55 -17.91 6.83
N PRO A 386 2.82 -18.26 8.10
CA PRO A 386 4.13 -18.04 8.74
C PRO A 386 5.36 -18.66 8.05
N SER A 387 5.17 -19.63 7.14
CA SER A 387 6.22 -20.27 6.34
C SER A 387 6.32 -19.75 4.90
N TYR A 388 5.64 -18.64 4.60
CA TYR A 388 5.57 -18.05 3.29
C TYR A 388 5.95 -16.56 3.36
N GLU A 389 6.69 -16.08 2.36
CA GLU A 389 7.03 -14.68 2.16
C GLU A 389 6.15 -14.05 1.08
N MET A 390 5.82 -12.77 1.29
CA MET A 390 5.04 -11.96 0.36
C MET A 390 5.93 -11.45 -0.76
N LEU A 391 5.62 -11.84 -1.99
CA LEU A 391 6.27 -11.37 -3.22
C LEU A 391 5.78 -9.96 -3.60
N PRO A 392 6.56 -9.20 -4.40
CA PRO A 392 6.17 -7.86 -4.85
C PRO A 392 4.84 -7.79 -5.62
N ASN A 393 4.43 -8.89 -6.24
CA ASN A 393 3.14 -9.01 -6.94
C ASN A 393 1.98 -9.44 -6.03
N MET A 394 2.13 -9.31 -4.71
CA MET A 394 1.15 -9.73 -3.70
C MET A 394 0.86 -11.25 -3.70
N MET A 395 1.75 -12.10 -4.18
CA MET A 395 1.61 -13.57 -4.03
C MET A 395 2.43 -14.09 -2.84
N CYS A 396 2.10 -15.27 -2.32
CA CYS A 396 2.87 -15.92 -1.27
C CYS A 396 3.74 -17.04 -1.83
N SER A 397 5.01 -17.08 -1.44
CA SER A 397 5.93 -18.18 -1.79
C SER A 397 6.55 -18.79 -0.53
N LEU A 398 6.69 -20.11 -0.50
CA LEU A 398 7.37 -20.81 0.61
C LEU A 398 8.80 -20.30 0.76
N THR A 399 9.21 -20.07 2.00
CA THR A 399 10.61 -19.77 2.33
C THR A 399 11.45 -21.05 2.30
N GLY A 400 12.56 -21.04 1.54
CA GLY A 400 13.56 -22.11 1.60
C GLY A 400 13.18 -23.45 0.95
N LEU A 401 12.44 -23.45 -0.17
CA LEU A 401 12.14 -24.68 -0.91
C LEU A 401 13.43 -25.28 -1.52
N GLN A 402 13.94 -26.37 -0.94
CA GLN A 402 14.92 -27.24 -1.60
C GLN A 402 14.18 -28.26 -2.46
N CYS A 403 14.55 -28.38 -3.74
CA CYS A 403 13.99 -29.42 -4.60
C CYS A 403 14.33 -30.81 -4.06
N THR A 404 13.38 -31.74 -4.12
CA THR A 404 13.59 -33.12 -3.63
C THR A 404 14.68 -33.84 -4.42
N ASP A 405 14.82 -33.51 -5.70
CA ASP A 405 15.92 -33.95 -6.54
C ASP A 405 17.10 -32.96 -6.41
N PRO A 406 18.27 -33.39 -5.92
CA PRO A 406 19.44 -32.52 -5.76
C PRO A 406 20.01 -32.01 -7.10
N ASN A 407 19.65 -32.65 -8.22
CA ASN A 407 20.07 -32.22 -9.56
C ASN A 407 19.02 -31.31 -10.22
N CYS A 408 17.97 -30.97 -9.50
CA CYS A 408 16.94 -30.05 -9.94
C CYS A 408 17.32 -28.60 -9.59
N LYS A 409 17.26 -27.74 -10.61
CA LYS A 409 17.54 -26.30 -10.48
C LYS A 409 16.31 -25.53 -10.04
N THR A 410 15.14 -25.86 -10.60
CA THR A 410 13.86 -25.27 -10.23
C THR A 410 12.79 -26.35 -10.17
N CYS A 411 11.89 -26.27 -9.19
CA CYS A 411 10.83 -27.23 -8.97
C CYS A 411 9.50 -26.53 -8.67
N THR A 412 8.40 -27.25 -8.88
CA THR A 412 7.05 -26.84 -8.49
C THR A 412 6.87 -26.83 -6.97
N THR A 413 5.78 -26.23 -6.50
CA THR A 413 5.32 -26.23 -5.10
C THR A 413 5.17 -27.65 -4.50
N TYR A 414 5.10 -28.70 -5.33
CA TYR A 414 5.00 -30.09 -4.91
C TYR A 414 6.33 -30.87 -5.01
N GLY A 415 7.45 -30.18 -5.25
CA GLY A 415 8.79 -30.80 -5.34
C GLY A 415 9.11 -31.46 -6.68
N GLN A 416 8.21 -31.39 -7.66
CA GLN A 416 8.45 -31.91 -9.01
C GLN A 416 9.39 -30.98 -9.78
N CYS A 417 10.42 -31.52 -10.43
CA CYS A 417 11.37 -30.69 -11.14
C CYS A 417 10.79 -30.10 -12.42
N THR A 418 11.07 -28.82 -12.65
CA THR A 418 10.70 -28.09 -13.87
C THR A 418 11.91 -27.68 -14.70
N ASP A 419 13.09 -27.57 -14.08
CA ASP A 419 14.35 -27.30 -14.78
C ASP A 419 15.51 -27.99 -14.05
N CYS A 420 16.42 -28.58 -14.81
CA CYS A 420 17.54 -29.37 -14.28
C CYS A 420 18.83 -28.55 -14.25
N ASN A 421 19.76 -28.94 -13.37
CA ASN A 421 21.11 -28.39 -13.36
C ASN A 421 21.87 -28.78 -14.65
N ASP A 422 22.90 -28.03 -14.99
CA ASP A 422 23.74 -28.30 -16.16
C ASP A 422 24.28 -29.74 -16.14
N GLY A 423 24.17 -30.43 -17.29
CA GLY A 423 24.51 -31.84 -17.43
C GLY A 423 23.34 -32.81 -17.21
N TYR A 424 22.12 -32.31 -16.97
CA TYR A 424 20.93 -33.11 -16.73
C TYR A 424 19.76 -32.72 -17.65
N GLY A 425 18.92 -33.70 -18.00
CA GLY A 425 17.69 -33.54 -18.77
C GLY A 425 16.45 -33.91 -17.96
N LEU A 426 15.33 -33.23 -18.24
CA LEU A 426 14.06 -33.45 -17.55
C LEU A 426 13.31 -34.65 -18.14
N THR A 427 12.99 -35.62 -17.29
CA THR A 427 12.19 -36.81 -17.66
C THR A 427 10.69 -36.53 -17.62
N SER A 428 9.89 -37.42 -18.22
CA SER A 428 8.42 -37.36 -18.16
C SER A 428 7.84 -37.53 -16.76
N SER A 429 8.62 -38.03 -15.79
CA SER A 429 8.25 -38.13 -14.37
C SER A 429 8.73 -36.95 -13.53
N SER A 430 9.15 -35.85 -14.16
CA SER A 430 9.65 -34.64 -13.49
C SER A 430 10.88 -34.86 -12.60
N ALA A 431 11.76 -35.79 -13.00
CA ALA A 431 13.07 -36.03 -12.38
C ALA A 431 14.21 -35.67 -13.34
N CYS A 432 15.36 -35.27 -12.81
CA CYS A 432 16.55 -34.92 -13.58
C CYS A 432 17.47 -36.12 -13.74
N VAL A 433 17.79 -36.47 -15.00
CA VAL A 433 18.72 -37.55 -15.32
C VAL A 433 19.93 -37.02 -16.05
N ARG A 434 21.09 -37.58 -15.76
CA ARG A 434 22.35 -37.12 -16.34
C ARG A 434 22.38 -37.39 -17.84
N CYS A 435 22.80 -36.40 -18.62
CA CYS A 435 23.02 -36.56 -20.06
C CYS A 435 24.17 -37.54 -20.31
N SER A 436 24.00 -38.41 -21.31
CA SER A 436 24.98 -39.46 -21.67
C SER A 436 25.99 -38.98 -22.70
N VAL A 437 25.68 -37.91 -23.44
CA VAL A 437 26.62 -37.25 -24.35
C VAL A 437 27.64 -36.45 -23.53
N ALA A 438 28.93 -36.68 -23.77
CA ALA A 438 30.01 -35.94 -23.13
C ALA A 438 29.90 -34.44 -23.42
N ASP A 439 30.20 -33.63 -22.40
CA ASP A 439 30.15 -32.17 -22.46
C ASP A 439 28.80 -31.58 -22.90
N CYS A 440 27.71 -32.31 -22.66
CA CYS A 440 26.37 -31.84 -22.91
C CYS A 440 25.81 -31.05 -21.72
N LYS A 441 25.33 -29.82 -21.96
CA LYS A 441 24.69 -28.96 -20.95
C LYS A 441 23.25 -29.35 -20.68
N SER A 442 22.48 -29.67 -21.73
CA SER A 442 21.10 -30.12 -21.59
C SER A 442 20.75 -31.16 -22.63
N CYS A 443 19.98 -32.16 -22.21
CA CYS A 443 19.42 -33.21 -23.06
C CYS A 443 17.89 -33.21 -22.95
N PRO A 444 17.17 -33.66 -23.98
CA PRO A 444 15.72 -33.87 -23.91
C PRO A 444 15.40 -35.11 -23.05
N ILE A 445 14.18 -35.63 -23.13
CA ILE A 445 13.74 -36.83 -22.39
C ILE A 445 14.68 -38.03 -22.65
N ASP A 446 15.25 -38.13 -23.86
CA ASP A 446 16.32 -39.08 -24.16
C ASP A 446 17.69 -38.50 -23.77
N ALA A 447 18.27 -39.06 -22.70
CA ALA A 447 19.58 -38.66 -22.18
C ALA A 447 20.72 -38.91 -23.18
N ASN A 448 20.52 -39.70 -24.24
CA ASN A 448 21.52 -39.96 -25.26
C ASN A 448 21.59 -38.89 -26.34
N VAL A 449 20.65 -37.94 -26.36
CA VAL A 449 20.64 -36.85 -27.33
C VAL A 449 21.08 -35.57 -26.63
N CYS A 450 22.07 -34.88 -27.18
CA CYS A 450 22.40 -33.55 -26.68
C CYS A 450 21.53 -32.50 -27.35
N LYS A 451 21.02 -31.55 -26.57
CA LYS A 451 20.30 -30.38 -27.09
C LYS A 451 21.21 -29.16 -27.14
N VAL A 452 22.03 -28.95 -26.11
CA VAL A 452 22.95 -27.81 -25.98
C VAL A 452 24.22 -28.29 -25.30
N CYS A 453 25.38 -27.90 -25.81
CA CYS A 453 26.69 -28.25 -25.23
C CYS A 453 27.09 -27.34 -24.07
N LEU A 454 28.01 -27.79 -23.21
CA LEU A 454 28.68 -26.96 -22.21
C LEU A 454 29.47 -25.87 -22.97
N GLY A 455 28.98 -24.63 -22.92
CA GLY A 455 29.41 -23.53 -23.80
C GLY A 455 28.25 -22.87 -24.56
N GLY A 456 27.11 -23.55 -24.73
CA GLY A 456 25.92 -22.97 -25.37
C GLY A 456 25.83 -23.19 -26.88
N SER A 457 26.77 -23.92 -27.48
CA SER A 457 26.73 -24.33 -28.88
C SER A 457 25.74 -25.47 -29.15
N GLU A 458 25.28 -25.57 -30.40
CA GLU A 458 24.50 -26.71 -30.88
C GLU A 458 25.42 -27.93 -31.12
N PRO A 459 24.99 -29.15 -30.77
CA PRO A 459 25.76 -30.36 -31.01
C PRO A 459 25.80 -30.73 -32.50
N ILE A 460 26.98 -31.10 -33.00
CA ILE A 460 27.18 -31.57 -34.38
C ILE A 460 27.23 -33.10 -34.34
N ASN A 461 26.33 -33.76 -35.08
CA ASN A 461 26.21 -35.23 -35.08
C ASN A 461 26.09 -35.82 -33.67
N ASN A 462 25.35 -35.15 -32.79
CA ASN A 462 25.15 -35.55 -31.39
C ASN A 462 26.46 -35.58 -30.55
N MET A 463 27.48 -34.85 -30.99
CA MET A 463 28.74 -34.62 -30.29
C MET A 463 28.94 -33.13 -30.05
N CYS A 464 29.47 -32.78 -28.89
CA CYS A 464 29.82 -31.41 -28.55
C CYS A 464 31.23 -31.09 -29.06
N PRO A 465 31.40 -30.19 -30.06
CA PRO A 465 32.68 -30.01 -30.77
C PRO A 465 33.72 -29.22 -29.98
N CYS A 466 33.35 -28.63 -28.84
CA CYS A 466 34.26 -27.85 -28.00
C CYS A 466 35.16 -28.77 -27.18
N THR A 467 36.33 -29.13 -27.72
CA THR A 467 37.36 -29.89 -27.00
C THR A 467 38.23 -29.02 -26.10
N ASP A 468 38.22 -27.70 -26.27
CA ASP A 468 38.86 -26.73 -25.37
C ASP A 468 37.91 -26.35 -24.24
N ALA A 469 38.27 -26.70 -23.01
CA ALA A 469 37.48 -26.42 -21.80
C ALA A 469 37.29 -24.93 -21.51
N ASN A 470 38.09 -24.04 -22.11
CA ASN A 470 38.02 -22.59 -21.90
C ASN A 470 37.33 -21.85 -23.05
N CYS A 471 36.71 -22.59 -23.98
CA CYS A 471 35.97 -22.02 -25.09
C CYS A 471 34.48 -21.84 -24.75
N ALA A 472 33.99 -20.59 -24.83
CA ALA A 472 32.60 -20.24 -24.61
C ALA A 472 31.73 -20.36 -25.87
N SER A 473 32.29 -20.36 -27.08
CA SER A 473 31.54 -20.75 -28.30
C SER A 473 32.49 -21.27 -29.37
N CYS A 474 32.12 -22.33 -30.07
CA CYS A 474 32.94 -22.95 -31.12
C CYS A 474 32.32 -22.70 -32.51
N PRO A 475 33.13 -22.46 -33.56
CA PRO A 475 32.67 -22.52 -34.95
C PRO A 475 32.33 -23.97 -35.36
N SER A 476 31.77 -24.11 -36.56
CA SER A 476 31.41 -25.40 -37.18
C SER A 476 32.58 -26.35 -37.46
N ASP A 477 33.84 -25.91 -37.31
CA ASP A 477 35.05 -26.71 -37.52
C ASP A 477 35.68 -27.13 -36.17
N ALA A 478 35.92 -28.43 -36.02
CA ALA A 478 36.50 -29.00 -34.81
C ALA A 478 37.90 -28.45 -34.52
N GLY A 479 38.09 -27.87 -33.34
CA GLY A 479 39.42 -27.46 -32.82
C GLY A 479 39.71 -25.96 -32.82
N THR A 480 38.76 -25.10 -33.17
CA THR A 480 38.90 -23.63 -33.04
C THR A 480 37.81 -23.04 -32.14
N CYS A 481 38.11 -21.93 -31.47
CA CYS A 481 37.17 -21.20 -30.63
C CYS A 481 36.74 -19.89 -31.28
N ALA A 482 35.45 -19.57 -31.21
CA ALA A 482 34.89 -18.29 -31.67
C ALA A 482 34.85 -17.26 -30.53
N GLN A 483 34.64 -17.70 -29.28
CA GLN A 483 34.63 -16.82 -28.10
C GLN A 483 35.14 -17.57 -26.88
N CYS A 484 36.07 -16.98 -26.13
CA CYS A 484 36.64 -17.59 -24.92
C CYS A 484 35.83 -17.32 -23.65
N ALA A 485 35.97 -18.20 -22.67
CA ALA A 485 35.41 -18.03 -21.34
C ALA A 485 36.06 -16.85 -20.60
N ASN A 486 35.40 -16.33 -19.57
CA ASN A 486 35.90 -15.21 -18.78
C ASN A 486 37.31 -15.49 -18.24
N GLY A 487 38.20 -14.51 -18.36
CA GLY A 487 39.62 -14.62 -18.00
C GLY A 487 40.51 -15.19 -19.11
N TYR A 488 39.98 -15.43 -20.32
CA TYR A 488 40.71 -15.90 -21.48
C TYR A 488 40.47 -15.00 -22.70
N GLY A 489 41.47 -14.91 -23.58
CA GLY A 489 41.44 -14.21 -24.86
C GLY A 489 41.71 -15.16 -26.02
N LEU A 490 41.25 -14.79 -27.21
CA LEU A 490 41.38 -15.61 -28.41
C LEU A 490 42.72 -15.35 -29.10
N VAL A 491 43.63 -16.33 -29.04
CA VAL A 491 44.96 -16.26 -29.68
C VAL A 491 45.06 -17.42 -30.67
N ASP A 492 45.20 -17.11 -31.96
CA ASP A 492 45.32 -18.08 -33.05
C ASP A 492 44.25 -19.19 -33.05
N GLY A 493 43.02 -18.84 -32.67
CA GLY A 493 41.89 -19.79 -32.62
C GLY A 493 41.80 -20.63 -31.34
N ALA A 494 42.70 -20.44 -30.37
CA ALA A 494 42.69 -21.11 -29.06
C ALA A 494 42.45 -20.11 -27.92
N CYS A 495 41.88 -20.58 -26.81
CA CYS A 495 41.64 -19.74 -25.64
C CYS A 495 42.85 -19.74 -24.71
N VAL A 496 43.52 -18.59 -24.65
CA VAL A 496 44.71 -18.38 -23.81
C VAL A 496 44.34 -17.52 -22.62
N ARG A 497 44.84 -17.88 -21.45
CA ARG A 497 44.55 -17.16 -20.21
C ARG A 497 45.12 -15.74 -20.27
N CYS A 498 44.34 -14.74 -19.87
CA CYS A 498 44.84 -13.38 -19.72
C CYS A 498 45.91 -13.32 -18.63
N GLU A 499 47.06 -12.72 -18.95
CA GLU A 499 48.20 -12.58 -18.04
C GLU A 499 47.99 -11.41 -17.06
N VAL A 500 47.16 -10.44 -17.44
CA VAL A 500 46.83 -9.28 -16.60
C VAL A 500 45.98 -9.72 -15.39
N PRO A 501 46.44 -9.47 -14.14
CA PRO A 501 45.65 -9.77 -12.95
C PRO A 501 44.31 -9.04 -12.94
N ASN A 502 43.25 -9.71 -12.48
CA ASN A 502 41.89 -9.16 -12.41
C ASN A 502 41.31 -8.74 -13.76
N CYS A 503 41.81 -9.32 -14.85
CA CYS A 503 41.27 -9.13 -16.18
C CYS A 503 40.12 -10.11 -16.46
N PHE A 504 38.99 -9.56 -16.91
CA PHE A 504 37.79 -10.32 -17.29
C PHE A 504 37.83 -10.79 -18.74
N SER A 505 38.41 -10.00 -19.65
CA SER A 505 38.68 -10.42 -21.03
C SER A 505 39.92 -9.70 -21.59
N CYS A 506 40.68 -10.40 -22.44
CA CYS A 506 41.79 -9.91 -23.23
C CYS A 506 41.57 -10.31 -24.70
N ASP A 507 42.18 -9.59 -25.63
CA ASP A 507 42.04 -9.88 -27.08
C ASP A 507 43.17 -10.82 -27.55
N SER A 508 43.68 -10.65 -28.78
CA SER A 508 44.79 -11.42 -29.34
C SER A 508 46.14 -11.29 -28.61
N ASP A 509 46.23 -10.42 -27.59
CA ASP A 509 47.42 -10.22 -26.77
C ASP A 509 47.05 -10.45 -25.29
N PRO A 510 47.43 -11.59 -24.70
CA PRO A 510 47.05 -11.93 -23.32
C PRO A 510 47.68 -11.01 -22.27
N SER A 511 48.68 -10.20 -22.65
CA SER A 511 49.31 -9.21 -21.78
C SER A 511 48.54 -7.88 -21.69
N LYS A 512 47.45 -7.71 -22.47
CA LYS A 512 46.62 -6.50 -22.50
C LYS A 512 45.17 -6.83 -22.19
N CYS A 513 44.62 -6.20 -21.16
CA CYS A 513 43.23 -6.36 -20.80
C CYS A 513 42.31 -5.47 -21.63
N THR A 514 41.17 -6.01 -22.05
CA THR A 514 40.10 -5.27 -22.73
C THR A 514 38.91 -5.02 -21.81
N GLN A 515 38.71 -5.85 -20.79
CA GLN A 515 37.65 -5.66 -19.79
C GLN A 515 38.13 -6.15 -18.44
N CYS A 516 37.98 -5.36 -17.38
CA CYS A 516 38.37 -5.75 -16.03
C CYS A 516 37.26 -6.50 -15.29
N ALA A 517 37.65 -7.31 -14.30
CA ALA A 517 36.72 -8.00 -13.41
C ALA A 517 35.87 -6.98 -12.62
N PRO A 518 34.68 -7.37 -12.12
CA PRO A 518 33.88 -6.50 -11.28
C PRO A 518 34.71 -5.87 -10.15
N ASN A 519 34.53 -4.55 -9.94
CA ASN A 519 35.28 -3.71 -8.98
C ASN A 519 36.74 -3.36 -9.36
N TYR A 520 37.18 -3.68 -10.59
CA TYR A 520 38.45 -3.23 -11.14
C TYR A 520 38.23 -2.38 -12.39
N TYR A 521 39.11 -1.41 -12.60
CA TYR A 521 38.99 -0.44 -13.68
C TYR A 521 40.16 -0.56 -14.65
N LEU A 522 39.87 -0.43 -15.94
CA LEU A 522 40.86 -0.51 -17.01
C LEU A 522 41.70 0.77 -17.03
N THR A 523 43.02 0.62 -16.92
CA THR A 523 43.97 1.74 -16.99
C THR A 523 44.38 2.03 -18.45
N PRO A 524 44.94 3.22 -18.75
CA PRO A 524 45.51 3.53 -20.06
C PRO A 524 46.65 2.59 -20.50
N LEU A 525 47.21 1.80 -19.58
CA LEU A 525 48.24 0.80 -19.85
C LEU A 525 47.65 -0.60 -20.11
N SER A 526 46.33 -0.70 -20.32
CA SER A 526 45.60 -1.97 -20.49
C SER A 526 45.75 -2.94 -19.31
N THR A 527 45.88 -2.39 -18.09
CA THR A 527 45.93 -3.16 -16.83
C THR A 527 44.68 -2.91 -15.98
N CYS A 528 44.39 -3.79 -15.03
CA CYS A 528 43.25 -3.65 -14.12
C CYS A 528 43.71 -3.23 -12.72
N SER A 529 43.15 -2.12 -12.22
CA SER A 529 43.52 -1.56 -10.91
C SER A 529 42.28 -1.33 -10.04
N PRO A 530 42.35 -1.56 -8.72
CA PRO A 530 41.24 -1.37 -7.79
C PRO A 530 41.00 0.10 -7.41
N VAL A 531 41.46 1.08 -8.20
CA VAL A 531 41.26 2.51 -7.86
C VAL A 531 39.76 2.79 -7.80
N ALA A 532 39.27 2.92 -6.57
CA ALA A 532 37.88 3.12 -6.23
C ALA A 532 37.39 4.49 -6.72
N CYS A 533 36.12 4.52 -7.11
CA CYS A 533 35.32 5.73 -7.21
C CYS A 533 35.35 6.46 -5.85
N ASN A 534 36.26 7.42 -5.69
CA ASN A 534 36.46 8.21 -4.47
C ASN A 534 35.90 9.63 -4.60
N ILE A 535 34.90 9.83 -5.47
CA ILE A 535 34.25 11.13 -5.65
C ILE A 535 33.21 11.31 -4.54
N GLU A 536 33.42 12.31 -3.69
CA GLU A 536 32.49 12.64 -2.62
C GLU A 536 31.09 12.93 -3.16
N HIS A 537 30.06 12.34 -2.54
CA HIS A 537 28.65 12.41 -2.94
C HIS A 537 28.30 11.82 -4.33
N CYS A 538 29.20 11.05 -4.94
CA CYS A 538 28.94 10.31 -6.16
C CYS A 538 28.33 8.93 -5.87
N MET A 539 27.22 8.60 -6.54
CA MET A 539 26.58 7.28 -6.48
C MET A 539 27.07 6.35 -7.59
N GLU A 540 27.50 6.89 -8.73
CA GLU A 540 28.01 6.11 -9.88
C GLU A 540 29.08 6.92 -10.63
N CYS A 541 30.31 6.38 -10.73
CA CYS A 541 31.38 6.98 -11.52
C CYS A 541 31.29 6.56 -13.00
N ASP A 542 31.82 7.41 -13.89
CA ASP A 542 31.90 7.13 -15.33
C ASP A 542 32.79 5.89 -15.58
N PRO A 543 32.29 4.83 -16.25
CA PRO A 543 33.02 3.57 -16.48
C PRO A 543 34.28 3.71 -17.32
N GLN A 544 34.38 4.76 -18.15
CA GLN A 544 35.52 5.05 -19.00
C GLN A 544 36.48 6.06 -18.35
N THR A 545 35.98 6.89 -17.44
CA THR A 545 36.78 7.90 -16.71
C THR A 545 36.43 7.93 -15.21
N PRO A 546 37.02 7.04 -14.37
CA PRO A 546 36.68 6.90 -12.95
C PRO A 546 36.92 8.14 -12.06
N SER A 547 37.50 9.21 -12.63
CA SER A 547 37.64 10.53 -12.00
C SER A 547 36.44 11.46 -12.22
N ARG A 548 35.37 11.00 -12.90
CA ARG A 548 34.13 11.76 -13.16
C ARG A 548 32.92 10.99 -12.64
N CYS A 549 31.91 11.71 -12.15
CA CYS A 549 30.66 11.16 -11.66
C CYS A 549 29.57 11.20 -12.74
N GLN A 550 28.86 10.09 -12.91
CA GLN A 550 27.69 9.96 -13.77
C GLN A 550 26.39 10.25 -13.01
N GLN A 551 26.31 9.89 -11.72
CA GLN A 551 25.12 10.13 -10.89
C GLN A 551 25.48 10.60 -9.48
N CYS A 552 25.00 11.78 -9.07
CA CYS A 552 25.21 12.33 -7.73
C CYS A 552 24.04 12.04 -6.79
N ALA A 553 24.33 11.87 -5.49
CA ALA A 553 23.30 11.77 -4.47
C ALA A 553 22.52 13.09 -4.34
N ALA A 554 21.19 13.04 -4.22
CA ALA A 554 20.42 14.26 -3.96
C ALA A 554 20.83 14.89 -2.61
N PRO A 555 20.98 16.23 -2.51
CA PRO A 555 20.63 17.27 -3.48
C PRO A 555 21.77 17.74 -4.41
N TYR A 556 22.86 16.97 -4.55
CA TYR A 556 24.00 17.33 -5.40
C TYR A 556 23.72 17.06 -6.88
N VAL A 557 24.33 17.85 -7.75
CA VAL A 557 24.27 17.74 -9.22
C VAL A 557 25.68 17.59 -9.80
N VAL A 558 25.80 16.95 -10.96
CA VAL A 558 27.08 16.75 -11.65
C VAL A 558 27.52 18.08 -12.26
N ASP A 559 28.74 18.52 -11.92
CA ASP A 559 29.36 19.67 -12.58
C ASP A 559 29.89 19.24 -13.96
N SER A 560 29.39 19.85 -15.02
CA SER A 560 29.81 19.54 -16.40
C SER A 560 31.29 19.80 -16.68
N TYR A 561 31.96 20.63 -15.87
CA TYR A 561 33.36 20.97 -16.05
C TYR A 561 34.31 19.82 -15.65
N ASP A 562 34.21 19.34 -14.41
CA ASP A 562 35.11 18.32 -13.86
C ASP A 562 34.42 16.99 -13.53
N GLY A 563 33.10 16.93 -13.68
CA GLY A 563 32.31 15.74 -13.34
C GLY A 563 32.17 15.51 -11.84
N LEU A 564 32.47 16.48 -10.98
CA LEU A 564 32.33 16.33 -9.53
C LEU A 564 30.90 16.66 -9.07
N CYS A 565 30.47 16.05 -7.97
CA CYS A 565 29.18 16.33 -7.37
C CYS A 565 29.24 17.60 -6.51
N ARG A 566 28.44 18.60 -6.88
CA ARG A 566 28.35 19.88 -6.16
C ARG A 566 26.90 20.27 -5.92
N LEU A 567 26.66 21.11 -4.92
CA LEU A 567 25.33 21.72 -4.76
C LEU A 567 25.07 22.72 -5.92
N PRO A 568 23.82 22.89 -6.37
CA PRO A 568 23.48 23.81 -7.46
C PRO A 568 23.96 25.26 -7.26
N ASP A 569 24.08 25.71 -6.01
CA ASP A 569 24.48 27.08 -5.64
C ASP A 569 25.97 27.18 -5.23
N ALA A 570 26.73 26.09 -5.30
CA ALA A 570 28.15 26.08 -4.93
C ALA A 570 29.04 26.48 -6.13
N CYS A 571 29.27 27.79 -6.26
CA CYS A 571 30.10 28.37 -7.32
C CYS A 571 31.60 28.29 -7.04
N SER A 572 32.39 27.96 -8.07
CA SER A 572 33.85 28.08 -8.04
C SER A 572 34.32 29.50 -8.32
N VAL A 573 33.47 30.34 -8.92
CA VAL A 573 33.75 31.76 -9.18
C VAL A 573 33.63 32.56 -7.87
N PRO A 574 34.69 33.24 -7.40
CA PRO A 574 34.63 34.05 -6.18
C PRO A 574 33.62 35.20 -6.29
N ASN A 575 32.92 35.50 -5.20
CA ASN A 575 31.87 36.54 -5.11
C ASN A 575 30.71 36.32 -6.11
N CYS A 576 30.45 35.06 -6.46
CA CYS A 576 29.33 34.67 -7.32
C CYS A 576 28.18 34.14 -6.48
N LYS A 577 27.03 34.80 -6.58
CA LYS A 577 25.80 34.43 -5.90
C LYS A 577 25.10 33.24 -6.57
N LYS A 578 25.18 33.14 -7.89
CA LYS A 578 24.52 32.08 -8.67
C LYS A 578 25.31 31.70 -9.91
N CYS A 579 25.52 30.41 -10.11
CA CYS A 579 26.23 29.88 -11.26
C CYS A 579 25.31 29.66 -12.47
N LYS A 580 25.89 29.59 -13.66
CA LYS A 580 25.18 29.11 -14.85
C LYS A 580 24.86 27.62 -14.69
N THR A 581 23.77 27.20 -15.33
CA THR A 581 23.27 25.81 -15.28
C THR A 581 24.40 24.83 -15.61
N ASP A 582 24.51 23.79 -14.80
CA ASP A 582 25.43 22.65 -14.95
C ASP A 582 26.93 22.98 -14.88
N THR A 583 27.38 24.19 -14.54
CA THR A 583 28.82 24.49 -14.38
C THR A 583 29.12 25.48 -13.26
N SER A 584 30.06 25.13 -12.36
CA SER A 584 30.48 26.03 -11.28
C SER A 584 31.49 27.10 -11.71
N ARG A 585 32.01 27.05 -12.94
CA ARG A 585 33.05 27.97 -13.45
C ARG A 585 32.53 29.27 -14.06
N LEU A 586 31.23 29.36 -14.29
CA LEU A 586 30.62 30.54 -14.90
C LEU A 586 29.57 31.11 -13.98
N CYS A 587 29.70 32.39 -13.68
CA CYS A 587 28.77 33.11 -12.84
C CYS A 587 27.60 33.67 -13.67
N ALA A 588 26.38 33.48 -13.18
CA ALA A 588 25.18 34.10 -13.73
C ALA A 588 24.81 35.40 -12.98
N GLU A 589 25.08 35.46 -11.67
CA GLU A 589 24.78 36.62 -10.83
C GLU A 589 25.87 36.79 -9.76
N CYS A 590 26.48 37.97 -9.67
CA CYS A 590 27.47 38.30 -8.65
C CYS A 590 26.83 38.72 -7.33
N ASP A 591 27.58 38.61 -6.24
CA ASP A 591 27.20 39.17 -4.94
C ASP A 591 27.05 40.69 -4.99
N ALA A 592 26.25 41.23 -4.06
CA ALA A 592 25.99 42.67 -3.99
C ALA A 592 27.29 43.46 -3.85
N GLY A 593 27.52 44.43 -4.74
CA GLY A 593 28.74 45.25 -4.80
C GLY A 593 29.81 44.76 -5.79
N TYR A 594 29.59 43.63 -6.46
CA TYR A 594 30.48 43.10 -7.49
C TYR A 594 29.84 43.14 -8.88
N SER A 595 30.66 43.36 -9.90
CA SER A 595 30.26 43.42 -11.30
C SER A 595 30.74 42.18 -12.06
N LEU A 596 29.87 41.62 -12.90
CA LEU A 596 30.15 40.42 -13.69
C LEU A 596 31.06 40.77 -14.88
N SER A 597 32.16 40.04 -15.02
CA SER A 597 33.02 40.09 -16.20
C SER A 597 32.30 39.60 -17.46
N ALA A 598 32.71 40.10 -18.62
CA ALA A 598 32.05 39.79 -19.90
C ALA A 598 32.09 38.29 -20.27
N ASP A 599 33.12 37.56 -19.84
CA ASP A 599 33.26 36.12 -20.04
C ASP A 599 32.60 35.27 -18.92
N ALA A 600 31.96 35.93 -17.94
CA ALA A 600 31.32 35.34 -16.78
C ALA A 600 32.25 34.52 -15.87
N THR A 601 33.57 34.66 -15.98
CA THR A 601 34.54 33.88 -15.19
C THR A 601 34.96 34.56 -13.88
N SER A 602 34.60 35.84 -13.69
CA SER A 602 34.93 36.61 -12.49
C SER A 602 33.86 37.64 -12.11
N CYS A 603 33.73 37.87 -10.80
CA CYS A 603 32.95 38.95 -10.19
C CYS A 603 33.92 39.91 -9.48
N SER A 604 34.08 41.11 -10.01
CA SER A 604 35.03 42.10 -9.49
C SER A 604 34.29 43.32 -8.92
N SER A 605 34.69 43.74 -7.72
CA SER A 605 34.29 45.03 -7.15
C SER A 605 34.79 46.15 -8.06
N PRO A 606 34.06 47.28 -8.21
CA PRO A 606 34.61 48.46 -8.87
C PRO A 606 35.89 48.89 -8.13
N THR A 607 37.04 48.68 -8.76
CA THR A 607 38.32 49.15 -8.25
C THR A 607 38.32 50.67 -8.23
N THR A 608 38.17 51.27 -7.06
CA THR A 608 38.70 52.62 -6.82
C THR A 608 40.22 52.53 -6.88
N GLN A 609 40.78 52.81 -8.06
CA GLN A 609 42.21 53.08 -8.21
C GLN A 609 42.56 54.21 -7.22
N PRO A 610 43.52 54.03 -6.29
CA PRO A 610 43.90 55.09 -5.38
C PRO A 610 44.52 56.24 -6.18
N CYS A 611 44.13 57.46 -5.84
CA CYS A 611 44.68 58.68 -6.41
C CYS A 611 46.17 58.82 -6.10
N GLU A 612 46.98 59.13 -7.12
CA GLU A 612 48.41 59.44 -6.93
C GLU A 612 48.62 60.89 -6.44
N VAL A 613 47.54 61.70 -6.43
CA VAL A 613 47.57 63.08 -5.92
C VAL A 613 47.44 63.09 -4.40
N GLU A 614 48.47 63.59 -3.72
CA GLU A 614 48.49 63.73 -2.27
C GLU A 614 47.32 64.59 -1.76
N HIS A 615 46.71 64.17 -0.64
CA HIS A 615 45.53 64.79 -0.04
C HIS A 615 44.29 64.87 -0.94
N CYS A 616 44.19 64.00 -1.95
CA CYS A 616 43.00 63.84 -2.78
C CYS A 616 42.04 62.78 -2.23
N ASN A 617 40.76 63.12 -2.15
CA ASN A 617 39.69 62.22 -1.73
C ASN A 617 39.08 61.44 -2.90
N THR A 618 39.01 62.06 -4.09
CA THR A 618 38.42 61.42 -5.29
C THR A 618 39.07 61.96 -6.56
N CYS A 619 39.50 61.06 -7.44
CA CYS A 619 40.11 61.41 -8.72
C CYS A 619 39.05 61.65 -9.79
N VAL A 620 39.46 62.28 -10.89
CA VAL A 620 38.66 62.32 -12.11
C VAL A 620 38.63 60.91 -12.72
N ASP A 621 37.44 60.44 -13.12
CA ASP A 621 37.27 59.09 -13.68
C ASP A 621 38.25 58.83 -14.84
N GLY A 622 39.09 57.81 -14.68
CA GLY A 622 40.08 57.39 -15.67
C GLY A 622 41.45 58.10 -15.61
N ASP A 623 41.67 59.04 -14.68
CA ASP A 623 42.96 59.74 -14.51
C ASP A 623 43.37 59.84 -13.03
N SER A 624 44.29 58.98 -12.60
CA SER A 624 44.79 58.91 -11.21
C SER A 624 45.71 60.08 -10.83
N THR A 625 46.09 60.94 -11.77
CA THR A 625 47.03 62.05 -11.56
C THR A 625 46.33 63.39 -11.33
N ARG A 626 44.98 63.41 -11.36
CA ARG A 626 44.17 64.62 -11.20
C ARG A 626 43.03 64.43 -10.20
N CYS A 627 42.93 65.36 -9.27
CA CYS A 627 41.94 65.33 -8.20
C CYS A 627 40.65 66.08 -8.56
N ALA A 628 39.51 65.41 -8.39
CA ALA A 628 38.18 66.00 -8.48
C ALA A 628 37.75 66.62 -7.14
N TYR A 629 38.07 65.96 -6.01
CA TYR A 629 37.73 66.43 -4.66
C TYR A 629 38.86 66.18 -3.67
N CYS A 630 39.31 67.22 -2.95
CA CYS A 630 40.38 67.13 -1.96
C CYS A 630 39.88 66.78 -0.55
N ASN A 631 40.81 66.29 0.29
CA ASN A 631 40.57 66.08 1.72
C ASN A 631 40.26 67.41 2.44
N THR A 632 39.55 67.31 3.57
CA THR A 632 39.17 68.46 4.41
C THR A 632 40.40 69.30 4.79
N GLY A 633 40.34 70.62 4.55
CA GLY A 633 41.46 71.55 4.77
C GLY A 633 42.28 71.87 3.51
N TYR A 634 41.93 71.28 2.35
CA TYR A 634 42.56 71.54 1.05
C TYR A 634 41.51 71.87 -0.01
N TYR A 635 41.87 72.65 -1.04
CA TYR A 635 41.02 72.91 -2.20
C TYR A 635 41.71 72.53 -3.52
N VAL A 636 40.90 72.23 -4.54
CA VAL A 636 41.39 71.84 -5.87
C VAL A 636 41.87 73.09 -6.61
N SER A 637 43.13 73.08 -7.03
CA SER A 637 43.73 74.08 -7.91
C SER A 637 44.59 73.36 -8.94
N ASP A 638 44.20 73.44 -10.21
CA ASP A 638 44.90 72.82 -11.34
C ASP A 638 45.09 71.29 -11.19
N GLY A 639 44.03 70.59 -10.78
CA GLY A 639 44.03 69.14 -10.58
C GLY A 639 44.83 68.64 -9.37
N LYS A 640 45.41 69.54 -8.54
CA LYS A 640 46.13 69.22 -7.31
C LYS A 640 45.48 69.86 -6.08
N CYS A 641 45.73 69.30 -4.91
CA CYS A 641 45.18 69.77 -3.64
C CYS A 641 46.14 70.74 -2.94
N LYS A 642 45.69 71.96 -2.64
CA LYS A 642 46.46 72.98 -1.91
C LYS A 642 45.80 73.29 -0.58
N ALA A 643 46.60 73.46 0.48
CA ALA A 643 46.12 73.73 1.84
C ALA A 643 45.40 75.09 1.92
N MET A 644 44.30 75.14 2.66
CA MET A 644 43.63 76.37 3.09
C MET A 644 44.39 76.97 4.28
N GLN A 645 44.46 78.29 4.38
CA GLN A 645 45.18 78.98 5.48
C GLN A 645 44.34 78.99 6.77
N ASP A 646 45.00 78.91 7.93
CA ASP A 646 44.36 78.70 9.25
C ASP A 646 43.24 79.70 9.58
N CYS A 647 42.14 79.18 10.11
CA CYS A 647 40.94 79.91 10.50
C CYS A 647 41.15 80.62 11.85
N TYR A 648 41.09 81.96 11.87
CA TYR A 648 41.41 82.76 13.06
C TYR A 648 40.18 83.09 13.94
N VAL A 649 39.01 82.52 13.65
CA VAL A 649 37.77 82.75 14.41
C VAL A 649 37.61 81.70 15.51
N SER A 650 37.59 82.14 16.76
CA SER A 650 37.46 81.27 17.93
C SER A 650 36.16 80.46 17.91
N ASN A 651 36.23 79.17 18.27
CA ASN A 651 35.09 78.24 18.31
C ASN A 651 34.40 77.97 16.95
N CYS A 652 35.08 78.28 15.85
CA CYS A 652 34.62 78.00 14.50
C CYS A 652 35.06 76.59 14.04
N ALA A 653 34.14 75.80 13.47
CA ALA A 653 34.45 74.49 12.90
C ALA A 653 34.95 74.59 11.45
N GLN A 654 34.43 75.56 10.67
CA GLN A 654 34.86 75.82 9.29
C GLN A 654 34.78 77.32 8.97
N CYS A 655 35.87 77.88 8.43
CA CYS A 655 35.91 79.23 7.89
C CYS A 655 35.39 79.26 6.44
N MET A 656 34.98 80.45 5.98
CA MET A 656 34.64 80.65 4.58
C MET A 656 35.87 80.54 3.67
N LEU A 657 35.70 79.93 2.50
CA LEU A 657 36.76 79.46 1.58
C LEU A 657 37.84 80.49 1.16
N LEU A 658 37.61 81.80 1.33
CA LEU A 658 38.53 82.87 0.91
C LEU A 658 38.76 83.95 1.99
N ASP A 659 38.18 83.77 3.19
CA ASP A 659 38.29 84.74 4.28
C ASP A 659 38.38 84.00 5.62
N SER A 660 39.60 83.84 6.12
CA SER A 660 39.91 83.12 7.36
C SER A 660 39.51 83.87 8.64
N THR A 661 38.88 85.05 8.50
CA THR A 661 38.35 85.84 9.62
C THR A 661 36.83 85.71 9.80
N LYS A 662 36.16 84.88 8.99
CA LYS A 662 34.71 84.63 9.06
C LYS A 662 34.36 83.14 9.09
N CYS A 663 33.47 82.77 9.99
CA CYS A 663 33.02 81.39 10.15
C CYS A 663 31.80 81.08 9.28
N SER A 664 31.82 79.93 8.58
CA SER A 664 30.64 79.38 7.90
C SER A 664 29.90 78.38 8.78
N THR A 665 30.58 77.70 9.70
CA THR A 665 29.96 76.68 10.56
C THR A 665 30.66 76.61 11.90
N CYS A 666 29.89 76.73 12.99
CA CYS A 666 30.42 76.72 14.36
C CYS A 666 30.57 75.30 14.93
N MET A 667 31.48 75.14 15.90
CA MET A 667 31.62 73.89 16.65
C MET A 667 30.36 73.59 17.48
N LYS A 668 30.11 72.30 17.74
CA LYS A 668 28.92 71.81 18.45
C LYS A 668 28.77 72.49 19.83
N GLY A 669 27.62 73.12 20.08
CA GLY A 669 27.34 73.88 21.31
C GLY A 669 27.48 75.41 21.16
N TYR A 670 27.84 75.90 19.97
CA TYR A 670 27.92 77.31 19.61
C TYR A 670 27.00 77.62 18.41
N LEU A 671 26.41 78.82 18.39
CA LEU A 671 25.58 79.32 17.29
C LEU A 671 26.32 80.40 16.50
N LEU A 672 26.12 80.38 15.19
CA LEU A 672 26.68 81.36 14.26
C LEU A 672 25.91 82.69 14.37
N THR A 673 26.63 83.78 14.56
CA THR A 673 26.06 85.13 14.59
C THR A 673 25.97 85.72 13.18
N SER A 674 25.17 86.77 13.01
CA SER A 674 25.10 87.55 11.76
C SER A 674 26.41 88.26 11.40
N SER A 675 27.35 88.36 12.34
CA SER A 675 28.72 88.84 12.15
C SER A 675 29.73 87.73 11.83
N TYR A 676 29.27 86.50 11.58
CA TYR A 676 30.08 85.33 11.22
C TYR A 676 31.07 84.86 12.31
N GLY A 677 30.73 85.10 13.59
CA GLY A 677 31.42 84.56 14.76
C GLY A 677 30.61 83.49 15.48
N CYS A 678 31.23 82.75 16.41
CA CYS A 678 30.60 81.62 17.12
C CYS A 678 30.47 81.87 18.62
N VAL A 679 29.25 81.83 19.14
CA VAL A 679 28.96 82.08 20.58
C VAL A 679 28.21 80.91 21.24
N PRO A 680 28.46 80.59 22.52
CA PRO A 680 27.95 79.38 23.17
C PRO A 680 26.45 79.43 23.46
N GLN A 681 25.76 78.29 23.30
CA GLN A 681 24.30 78.17 23.42
C GLN A 681 23.71 78.41 24.82
N ARG A 682 24.51 78.56 25.89
CA ARG A 682 24.01 78.70 27.27
C ARG A 682 23.55 80.13 27.65
N VAL A 683 23.43 81.06 26.70
CA VAL A 683 23.04 82.47 26.96
C VAL A 683 21.67 82.82 26.37
N ILE A 684 20.89 81.85 25.85
CA ILE A 684 19.48 82.08 25.47
C ILE A 684 18.61 81.14 26.32
N ASN A 685 18.09 81.72 27.40
CA ASN A 685 17.41 81.10 28.53
C ASN A 685 16.09 80.38 28.17
N GLY A 686 15.79 79.32 28.92
CA GLY A 686 14.42 79.00 29.31
C GLY A 686 13.59 78.14 28.34
N ALA A 687 12.90 77.20 28.97
CA ALA A 687 11.71 76.46 28.52
C ALA A 687 11.89 75.17 27.70
N ALA A 688 11.33 74.13 28.32
CA ALA A 688 10.79 72.88 27.80
C ALA A 688 11.78 71.80 27.32
N ALA A 689 12.04 70.90 28.26
CA ALA A 689 12.66 69.60 28.10
C ALA A 689 11.61 68.53 27.68
N PRO A 690 11.92 67.22 27.72
CA PRO A 690 11.88 66.24 26.63
C PRO A 690 10.63 65.32 26.74
N TYR A 691 10.41 64.26 25.96
CA TYR A 691 10.92 62.91 26.21
C TYR A 691 10.50 61.96 25.07
N SER A 692 11.41 61.03 24.80
CA SER A 692 11.31 59.77 24.05
C SER A 692 10.05 58.93 24.32
N LEU A 693 9.65 58.07 23.36
CA LEU A 693 9.20 56.67 23.52
C LEU A 693 9.18 56.00 22.11
N TRP A 694 9.96 54.93 21.87
CA TRP A 694 9.57 53.51 21.80
C TRP A 694 8.75 53.06 20.55
N VAL A 695 9.28 51.98 19.94
CA VAL A 695 8.73 50.86 19.11
C VAL A 695 7.26 50.45 19.47
N PRO A 696 6.50 49.53 18.80
CA PRO A 696 6.47 48.91 17.44
C PRO A 696 5.04 48.85 16.80
N ALA A 697 4.93 48.14 15.66
CA ALA A 697 3.94 47.08 15.37
C ALA A 697 2.83 47.33 14.31
N VAL A 698 2.37 46.19 13.76
CA VAL A 698 1.14 45.88 13.00
C VAL A 698 1.30 45.98 11.48
N VAL A 699 1.57 44.85 10.80
CA VAL A 699 0.63 43.84 10.28
C VAL A 699 -0.26 44.37 9.15
N LEU A 700 0.00 43.83 7.96
CA LEU A 700 -0.81 43.88 6.75
C LEU A 700 -2.22 43.30 6.98
N LEU A 701 -3.22 43.94 6.36
CA LEU A 701 -4.50 43.46 5.81
C LEU A 701 -5.38 44.72 5.67
N ALA A 702 -6.17 45.00 4.64
CA ALA A 702 -6.44 44.44 3.33
C ALA A 702 -7.31 45.48 2.59
N SER A 703 -7.43 45.33 1.27
CA SER A 703 -8.62 45.64 0.45
C SER A 703 -9.18 47.07 0.42
N VAL A 704 -8.94 47.72 -0.74
CA VAL A 704 -9.95 48.20 -1.71
C VAL A 704 -11.33 48.60 -1.15
N ALA A 705 -11.68 49.89 -1.28
CA ALA A 705 -12.85 50.33 -2.06
C ALA A 705 -13.07 51.86 -2.04
N THR A 706 -13.32 52.39 -3.24
CA THR A 706 -14.25 53.49 -3.58
C THR A 706 -13.88 54.98 -3.36
N HIS A 707 -13.86 55.65 -4.52
CA HIS A 707 -14.53 56.92 -4.86
C HIS A 707 -13.96 58.27 -4.38
N LEU A 708 -13.37 59.03 -5.32
CA LEU A 708 -13.92 60.29 -5.89
C LEU A 708 -12.80 61.16 -6.47
N ALA A 709 -12.72 61.21 -7.80
CA ALA A 709 -12.58 62.42 -8.62
C ALA A 709 -12.82 62.03 -10.09
#